data_AF-A0A961IDW4-F1
#
_entry.id   AF-A0A961IDW4-F1
#
_cell.length_a   1.000
_cell.length_b   1.000
_cell.length_c   1.000
_cell.angle_alpha   90.00
_cell.angle_beta   90.00
_cell.angle_gamma   90.00
#
_symmetry.space_group_name_H-M   'P 1'
#
loop_
_entity.id
_entity.type
_entity.pdbx_description
1 polymer ?
#
loop_
_entity_poly.entity_id
_entity_poly.type
_entity_poly.pdbx_seq_one_letter_code
_entity_poly.pdbx_strand_id
1 'polypeptide(L)'
;RHIEVAAPGATGLIDGIVFESRRGLSYSAVIRMSMHLAWLSAIPFEQRACGLRAYNPDLLIFQFGINESYSLQSRVPGFDLDVYERQLRRVLSETRRALPDTPILIIGPYERLAQTHMGLSEPDEHRSVRRIQERVAADLGLAFFDAYWALGGPGSMRRLVAEGRSHTDYTHITVGGGNILADRFSSAVLDDYARFRDPDANQQATSAPVEQQDRQSDFLPPALHGVAPFLNQSIMPGTGATAIQFNSRAFAYFLLTVVLGAVWLLRFPRLRLPFLVLASFYFYASWKIWPLFLIIGSTIVDYFCAQGIARSRERIVTATSPGHVQRTSATDTPSRFTVGTQGTVYLLISLGANLGLLFFFKYFDFAAESLNALFKTSGSDAPLSTLDLLLPVGISFYTFQTLSYTIDVWRGVLKPESSFMRFALYVSFFPQLVAGPIVRARDFLPRISDRIQHFLVTHKHFSQGVFFIFTGLFKKLGADWLGTRLVDGVYVNPSMYTSLEVIAAIYGYGLQIYGDFSGYSDIAIGVALLLGFHLAENFRRPYQSASVSEFWRRWHISLGAWFRDYVYIGLGGSRRRVYLNLLITMFLAGLWHGAGWNFVIWGLYYAFWLLLERVLRLDQTAAHQSRWIHAFRVVLTLHIVMLGWIVFRISDLETLRQILNSIMRFDWRSPNLHAGTLAAIGLAYAYHLTPLSWKRRARLRFIRLSPWQQALLCIMAVLLFMRMTVDTVTPFIYFQF
;
A
#
# COMPACT_ATOMS: atom_id res chain seq x y z
N ARG A 1 4.45 25.83 26.35
CA ARG A 1 5.09 27.09 26.79
C ARG A 1 6.54 26.99 26.34
N HIS A 2 7.00 27.93 25.51
CA HIS A 2 8.35 28.16 24.97
C HIS A 2 9.24 26.94 24.66
N ILE A 3 9.40 26.64 23.37
CA ILE A 3 10.60 25.95 22.86
C ILE A 3 11.66 27.05 22.75
N GLU A 4 12.61 27.12 23.68
CA GLU A 4 13.82 27.91 23.48
C GLU A 4 14.71 27.16 22.49
N VAL A 5 14.66 27.58 21.24
CA VAL A 5 15.64 27.15 20.24
C VAL A 5 16.96 27.81 20.64
N ALA A 6 18.00 26.99 20.87
CA ALA A 6 19.36 27.48 21.04
C ALA A 6 19.72 28.48 19.93
N ALA A 7 20.59 29.45 20.25
CA ALA A 7 20.95 30.62 19.45
C ALA A 7 20.78 30.50 17.92
N PRO A 8 20.34 31.57 17.21
CA PRO A 8 20.14 31.55 15.76
C PRO A 8 21.33 30.92 15.02
N GLY A 9 21.11 29.78 14.36
CA GLY A 9 22.14 29.04 13.63
C GLY A 9 22.61 27.73 14.27
N ALA A 10 22.14 27.37 15.47
CA ALA A 10 22.42 26.06 16.06
C ALA A 10 21.55 24.96 15.41
N THR A 11 22.17 23.95 14.80
CA THR A 11 21.49 22.73 14.36
C THR A 11 21.40 21.76 15.55
N GLY A 12 20.17 21.36 15.90
CA GLY A 12 19.90 20.39 16.97
C GLY A 12 19.03 19.24 16.45
N LEU A 13 19.31 18.03 16.90
CA LEU A 13 18.44 16.87 16.68
C LEU A 13 17.33 16.88 17.74
N ILE A 14 16.08 16.87 17.30
CA ILE A 14 14.92 16.67 18.19
C ILE A 14 14.73 15.16 18.35
N ASP A 15 15.05 14.65 19.54
CA ASP A 15 14.93 13.22 19.88
C ASP A 15 13.48 12.82 20.25
N GLY A 16 12.67 13.80 20.70
CA GLY A 16 11.26 13.58 21.02
C GLY A 16 10.53 14.88 21.39
N ILE A 17 9.20 14.85 21.29
CA ILE A 17 8.31 15.96 21.69
C ILE A 17 7.25 15.40 22.63
N VAL A 18 7.12 15.99 23.82
CA VAL A 18 6.10 15.62 24.81
C VAL A 18 5.02 16.70 24.83
N PHE A 19 3.77 16.27 24.68
CA PHE A 19 2.61 17.15 24.80
C PHE A 19 1.85 16.80 26.08
N GLU A 20 1.84 17.72 27.03
CA GLU A 20 1.15 17.53 28.31
C GLU A 20 0.00 18.53 28.48
N SER A 21 -1.10 18.03 29.04
CA SER A 21 -2.18 18.89 29.52
C SER A 21 -1.87 19.37 30.95
N ARG A 22 -2.59 20.38 31.44
CA ARG A 22 -2.31 20.95 32.78
C ARG A 22 -2.56 19.98 33.95
N ARG A 23 -3.34 18.92 33.75
CA ARG A 23 -3.69 17.91 34.75
C ARG A 23 -4.05 16.60 34.04
N GLY A 24 -3.60 15.47 34.57
CA GLY A 24 -3.96 14.14 34.07
C GLY A 24 -2.78 13.19 34.07
N LEU A 25 -2.98 12.02 33.46
CA LEU A 25 -1.93 11.04 33.23
C LEU A 25 -1.42 11.21 31.78
N SER A 26 -0.13 11.44 31.60
CA SER A 26 0.54 11.34 30.30
C SER A 26 1.21 9.96 30.19
N TYR A 27 1.06 9.32 29.04
CA TYR A 27 1.75 8.08 28.69
C TYR A 27 2.46 8.32 27.36
N SER A 28 3.79 8.21 27.37
CA SER A 28 4.55 8.18 26.12
C SER A 28 5.29 6.86 25.98
N ALA A 29 5.22 6.32 24.78
CA ALA A 29 5.87 5.06 24.43
C ALA A 29 7.08 5.34 23.54
N VAL A 30 8.26 4.91 24.00
CA VAL A 30 9.49 4.90 23.18
C VAL A 30 9.65 3.49 22.61
N ILE A 31 9.06 3.26 21.43
CA ILE A 31 9.00 1.94 20.80
C ILE A 31 10.00 1.88 19.66
N ARG A 32 10.81 0.81 19.63
CA ARG A 32 11.65 0.47 18.48
C ARG A 32 11.54 -1.02 18.20
N MET A 33 11.18 -1.36 16.96
CA MET A 33 11.07 -2.76 16.55
C MET A 33 12.43 -3.44 16.58
N SER A 34 12.44 -4.73 16.97
CA SER A 34 13.64 -5.56 17.07
C SER A 34 14.73 -5.03 18.01
N MET A 35 14.37 -4.11 18.91
CA MET A 35 15.34 -3.53 19.84
C MET A 35 15.71 -4.52 20.94
N HIS A 36 17.00 -4.56 21.22
CA HIS A 36 17.60 -5.32 22.31
C HIS A 36 18.02 -4.31 23.38
N LEU A 37 17.82 -4.64 24.66
CA LEU A 37 18.20 -3.78 25.78
C LEU A 37 19.68 -3.35 25.74
N ALA A 38 20.58 -4.19 25.21
CA ALA A 38 22.00 -3.91 25.00
C ALA A 38 22.26 -2.64 24.18
N TRP A 39 21.31 -2.25 23.33
CA TRP A 39 21.42 -1.04 22.53
C TRP A 39 21.35 0.21 23.39
N LEU A 40 20.59 0.18 24.49
CA LEU A 40 20.64 1.26 25.47
C LEU A 40 22.04 1.38 26.06
N SER A 41 22.70 0.25 26.36
CA SER A 41 24.09 0.28 26.85
C SER A 41 25.10 0.85 25.84
N ALA A 42 24.78 0.85 24.54
CA ALA A 42 25.64 1.43 23.51
C ALA A 42 25.58 2.96 23.45
N ILE A 43 24.54 3.57 24.02
CA ILE A 43 24.43 5.04 24.13
C ILE A 43 25.23 5.49 25.36
N PRO A 44 26.12 6.50 25.23
CA PRO A 44 26.84 7.05 26.37
C PRO A 44 25.92 7.40 27.53
N PHE A 45 26.35 7.09 28.76
CA PHE A 45 25.55 7.32 29.97
C PHE A 45 25.03 8.75 30.06
N GLU A 46 25.89 9.75 29.87
CA GLU A 46 25.51 11.16 30.00
C GLU A 46 24.43 11.59 29.00
N GLN A 47 24.44 11.04 27.77
CA GLN A 47 23.43 11.33 26.77
C GLN A 47 22.07 10.72 27.17
N ARG A 48 22.07 9.46 27.63
CA ARG A 48 20.85 8.81 28.14
C ARG A 48 20.31 9.50 29.38
N ALA A 49 21.19 9.85 30.33
CA ALA A 49 20.81 10.52 31.56
C ALA A 49 20.21 11.91 31.29
N CYS A 50 20.77 12.66 30.34
CA CYS A 50 20.22 13.94 29.90
C CYS A 50 18.80 13.78 29.35
N GLY A 51 18.59 12.84 28.41
CA GLY A 51 17.27 12.59 27.84
C GLY A 51 16.24 12.12 28.88
N LEU A 52 16.63 11.20 29.78
CA LEU A 52 15.77 10.70 30.85
C LEU A 52 15.37 11.82 31.84
N ARG A 53 16.30 12.69 32.23
CA ARG A 53 16.02 13.84 33.10
C ARG A 53 15.15 14.89 32.43
N ALA A 54 15.38 15.15 31.14
CA ALA A 54 14.56 16.08 30.37
C ALA A 54 13.13 15.57 30.19
N TYR A 55 12.96 14.25 30.06
CA TYR A 55 11.65 13.60 29.97
C TYR A 55 10.89 13.60 31.32
N ASN A 56 11.61 13.66 32.44
CA ASN A 56 11.08 13.78 33.81
C ASN A 56 9.89 12.84 34.14
N PRO A 57 10.03 11.51 34.01
CA PRO A 57 8.93 10.58 34.23
C PRO A 57 8.64 10.34 35.72
N ASP A 58 7.35 10.26 36.07
CA ASP A 58 6.88 9.83 37.39
C ASP A 58 6.92 8.29 37.58
N LEU A 59 6.91 7.54 36.47
CA LEU A 59 7.06 6.08 36.43
C LEU A 59 7.74 5.70 35.13
N LEU A 60 8.79 4.87 35.21
CA LEU A 60 9.49 4.37 34.04
C LEU A 60 9.26 2.86 33.86
N ILE A 61 8.77 2.46 32.69
CA ILE A 61 8.43 1.07 32.38
C ILE A 61 9.40 0.50 31.33
N PHE A 62 10.05 -0.61 31.65
CA PHE A 62 10.87 -1.38 30.71
C PHE A 62 10.13 -2.65 30.27
N GLN A 63 9.91 -2.81 28.97
CA GLN A 63 9.31 -4.02 28.40
C GLN A 63 10.22 -4.60 27.31
N PHE A 64 11.02 -5.60 27.69
CA PHE A 64 12.01 -6.27 26.85
C PHE A 64 12.03 -7.78 27.14
N GLY A 65 12.83 -8.57 26.42
CA GLY A 65 13.10 -9.98 26.73
C GLY A 65 12.73 -10.95 25.60
N ILE A 66 11.80 -10.60 24.71
CA ILE A 66 11.45 -11.44 23.56
C ILE A 66 12.65 -11.57 22.62
N ASN A 67 13.25 -10.45 22.20
CA ASN A 67 14.38 -10.43 21.27
C ASN A 67 15.64 -11.05 21.90
N GLU A 68 15.90 -10.78 23.17
CA GLU A 68 17.02 -11.36 23.91
C GLU A 68 16.89 -12.88 23.98
N SER A 69 15.68 -13.39 24.22
CA SER A 69 15.44 -14.83 24.18
C SER A 69 15.70 -15.46 22.81
N TYR A 70 15.46 -14.73 21.72
CA TYR A 70 15.78 -15.19 20.37
C TYR A 70 17.28 -15.22 20.10
N SER A 71 18.02 -14.19 20.53
CA SER A 71 19.46 -14.11 20.36
C SER A 71 20.19 -15.21 21.13
N LEU A 72 19.73 -15.48 22.35
CA LEU A 72 20.24 -16.59 23.18
C LEU A 72 19.94 -17.94 22.53
N GLN A 73 18.70 -18.15 22.09
CA GLN A 73 18.29 -19.39 21.41
C GLN A 73 19.10 -19.61 20.12
N SER A 74 19.39 -18.53 19.38
CA SER A 74 20.14 -18.57 18.13
C SER A 74 21.66 -18.63 18.34
N ARG A 75 22.13 -18.62 19.60
CA ARG A 75 23.55 -18.65 19.98
C ARG A 75 24.38 -17.58 19.28
N VAL A 76 23.90 -16.33 19.34
CA VAL A 76 24.65 -15.18 18.79
C VAL A 76 26.04 -15.13 19.44
N PRO A 77 27.14 -15.13 18.65
CA PRO A 77 28.49 -15.12 19.20
C PRO A 77 28.72 -13.97 20.18
N GLY A 78 29.25 -14.28 21.37
CA GLY A 78 29.52 -13.28 22.40
C GLY A 78 28.30 -12.80 23.20
N PHE A 79 27.14 -13.43 23.02
CA PHE A 79 25.93 -13.14 23.79
C PHE A 79 25.39 -14.40 24.48
N ASP A 80 25.48 -14.43 25.79
CA ASP A 80 25.00 -15.51 26.67
C ASP A 80 24.17 -14.94 27.84
N LEU A 81 23.65 -15.83 28.70
CA LEU A 81 22.80 -15.44 29.82
C LEU A 81 23.52 -14.52 30.81
N ASP A 82 24.81 -14.73 31.05
CA ASP A 82 25.59 -13.91 31.98
C ASP A 82 25.84 -12.52 31.40
N VAL A 83 26.12 -12.42 30.10
CA VAL A 83 26.22 -11.16 29.36
C VAL A 83 24.89 -10.41 29.42
N TYR A 84 23.77 -11.10 29.19
CA TYR A 84 22.44 -10.51 29.28
C TYR A 84 22.16 -9.94 30.67
N GLU A 85 22.38 -10.72 31.73
CA GLU A 85 22.15 -10.29 33.10
C GLU A 85 23.02 -9.08 33.47
N ARG A 86 24.31 -9.10 33.12
CA ARG A 86 25.22 -7.96 33.34
C ARG A 86 24.72 -6.70 32.63
N GLN A 87 24.27 -6.82 31.39
CA GLN A 87 23.74 -5.68 30.63
C GLN A 87 22.45 -5.14 31.25
N LEU A 88 21.51 -6.01 31.62
CA LEU A 88 20.27 -5.63 32.29
C LEU A 88 20.54 -4.87 33.59
N ARG A 89 21.39 -5.42 34.46
CA ARG A 89 21.80 -4.76 35.73
C ARG A 89 22.46 -3.42 35.47
N ARG A 90 23.33 -3.33 34.48
CA ARG A 90 24.00 -2.08 34.12
C ARG A 90 23.00 -1.02 33.68
N VAL A 91 22.10 -1.34 32.75
CA VAL A 91 21.10 -0.37 32.26
C VAL A 91 20.22 0.11 33.40
N LEU A 92 19.67 -0.80 34.20
CA LEU A 92 18.75 -0.43 35.28
C LEU A 92 19.43 0.36 36.40
N SER A 93 20.68 0.02 36.77
CA SER A 93 21.45 0.77 37.76
C SER A 93 21.86 2.15 37.26
N GLU A 94 22.25 2.27 35.98
CA GLU A 94 22.51 3.55 35.34
C GLU A 94 21.24 4.40 35.26
N THR A 95 20.09 3.81 34.92
CA THR A 95 18.80 4.52 34.91
C THR A 95 18.42 5.01 36.30
N ARG A 96 18.57 4.19 37.36
CA ARG A 96 18.36 4.63 38.75
C ARG A 96 19.30 5.76 39.15
N ARG A 97 20.56 5.74 38.67
CA ARG A 97 21.50 6.84 38.90
C ARG A 97 21.10 8.12 38.19
N ALA A 98 20.50 8.01 37.00
CA ALA A 98 20.02 9.16 36.24
C ALA A 98 18.76 9.78 36.87
N LEU A 99 17.87 8.93 37.40
CA LEU A 99 16.57 9.26 38.00
C LEU A 99 16.43 8.55 39.37
N PRO A 100 17.00 9.08 40.46
CA PRO A 100 17.04 8.41 41.76
C PRO A 100 15.66 8.22 42.40
N ASP A 101 14.75 9.17 42.17
CA ASP A 101 13.44 9.23 42.82
C ASP A 101 12.32 8.64 41.95
N THR A 102 12.59 8.29 40.69
CA THR A 102 11.58 7.72 39.78
C THR A 102 11.46 6.21 40.02
N PRO A 103 10.26 5.70 40.37
CA PRO A 103 9.98 4.27 40.37
C PRO A 103 10.19 3.67 38.98
N ILE A 104 10.79 2.48 38.95
CA ILE A 104 11.04 1.72 37.72
C ILE A 104 10.30 0.39 37.83
N LEU A 105 9.56 0.06 36.77
CA LEU A 105 8.82 -1.18 36.63
C LEU A 105 9.32 -1.95 35.40
N ILE A 106 9.46 -3.26 35.53
CA ILE A 106 9.77 -4.16 34.42
C ILE A 106 8.54 -4.99 34.09
N ILE A 107 8.12 -4.97 32.83
CA ILE A 107 7.13 -5.92 32.30
C ILE A 107 7.91 -7.09 31.69
N GLY A 108 7.82 -8.25 32.33
CA GLY A 108 8.45 -9.47 31.87
C GLY A 108 7.88 -9.95 30.53
N PRO A 109 8.60 -10.76 29.75
CA PRO A 109 8.06 -11.34 28.53
C PRO A 109 6.93 -12.32 28.85
N TYR A 110 5.86 -12.25 28.06
CA TYR A 110 4.81 -13.28 28.03
C TYR A 110 5.31 -14.54 27.29
N GLU A 111 4.54 -15.64 27.37
CA GLU A 111 4.93 -16.92 26.79
C GLU A 111 5.25 -16.80 25.30
N ARG A 112 6.42 -17.28 24.89
CA ARG A 112 6.78 -17.51 23.49
C ARG A 112 6.97 -18.98 23.23
N LEU A 113 6.51 -19.48 22.10
CA LEU A 113 6.77 -20.86 21.69
C LEU A 113 7.67 -20.89 20.46
N ALA A 114 8.56 -21.88 20.43
CA ALA A 114 9.37 -22.18 19.27
C ALA A 114 9.23 -23.66 18.90
N GLN A 115 9.44 -23.96 17.62
CA GLN A 115 9.50 -25.33 17.16
C GLN A 115 10.78 -25.98 17.69
N THR A 116 10.63 -27.03 18.51
CA THR A 116 11.74 -27.87 18.98
C THR A 116 11.65 -29.27 18.39
N HIS A 117 12.66 -30.10 18.64
CA HIS A 117 12.68 -31.52 18.27
C HIS A 117 11.56 -32.34 18.95
N MET A 118 10.98 -31.84 20.05
CA MET A 118 9.84 -32.44 20.75
C MET A 118 8.49 -31.77 20.42
N GLY A 119 8.47 -30.87 19.43
CA GLY A 119 7.30 -30.10 19.03
C GLY A 119 7.34 -28.65 19.52
N LEU A 120 6.20 -27.98 19.43
CA LEU A 120 6.08 -26.57 19.79
C LEU A 120 6.14 -26.41 21.32
N SER A 121 7.18 -25.78 21.84
CA SER A 121 7.36 -25.59 23.29
C SER A 121 8.06 -24.27 23.59
N GLU A 122 7.93 -23.80 24.83
CA GLU A 122 8.63 -22.61 25.30
C GLU A 122 10.15 -22.88 25.39
N PRO A 123 11.00 -22.07 24.75
CA PRO A 123 12.46 -22.24 24.83
C PRO A 123 13.01 -22.03 26.25
N ASP A 124 14.04 -22.78 26.61
CA ASP A 124 14.71 -22.64 27.92
C ASP A 124 15.34 -21.27 28.09
N GLU A 125 15.88 -20.70 27.01
CA GLU A 125 16.47 -19.36 27.00
C GLU A 125 15.40 -18.30 27.28
N HIS A 126 14.18 -18.49 26.77
CA HIS A 126 13.06 -17.58 27.00
C HIS A 126 12.60 -17.60 28.47
N ARG A 127 12.48 -18.79 29.05
CA ARG A 127 12.23 -18.95 30.50
C ARG A 127 13.33 -18.31 31.35
N SER A 128 14.58 -18.48 30.92
CA SER A 128 15.74 -17.97 31.65
C SER A 128 15.79 -16.45 31.63
N VAL A 129 15.48 -15.81 30.49
CA VAL A 129 15.34 -14.35 30.40
C VAL A 129 14.29 -13.81 31.37
N ARG A 130 13.10 -14.42 31.41
CA ARG A 130 12.04 -14.00 32.37
C ARG A 130 12.52 -14.08 33.81
N ARG A 131 13.12 -15.20 34.21
CA ARG A 131 13.67 -15.40 35.57
C ARG A 131 14.80 -14.44 35.93
N ILE A 132 15.65 -14.10 34.96
CA ILE A 132 16.71 -13.12 35.16
C ILE A 132 16.09 -11.73 35.39
N GLN A 133 15.10 -11.32 34.60
CA GLN A 133 14.43 -10.04 34.80
C GLN A 133 13.75 -9.93 36.17
N GLU A 134 13.02 -10.97 36.57
CA GLU A 134 12.36 -11.04 37.88
C GLU A 134 13.38 -10.93 39.03
N ARG A 135 14.47 -11.70 38.95
CA ARG A 135 15.54 -11.68 39.97
C ARG A 135 16.26 -10.34 40.03
N VAL A 136 16.63 -9.78 38.88
CA VAL A 136 17.31 -8.47 38.81
C VAL A 136 16.37 -7.36 39.31
N ALA A 137 15.06 -7.46 39.04
CA ALA A 137 14.08 -6.54 39.59
C ALA A 137 14.08 -6.61 41.13
N ALA A 138 13.99 -7.81 41.69
CA ALA A 138 14.01 -8.01 43.14
C ALA A 138 15.31 -7.48 43.79
N ASP A 139 16.47 -7.83 43.23
CA ASP A 139 17.78 -7.42 43.75
C ASP A 139 17.97 -5.90 43.77
N LEU A 140 17.39 -5.20 42.78
CA LEU A 140 17.46 -3.75 42.66
C LEU A 140 16.28 -3.04 43.34
N GLY A 141 15.34 -3.76 43.96
CA GLY A 141 14.13 -3.19 44.55
C GLY A 141 13.28 -2.46 43.50
N LEU A 142 13.01 -3.11 42.37
CA LEU A 142 12.20 -2.63 41.26
C LEU A 142 10.85 -3.37 41.24
N ALA A 143 9.81 -2.72 40.70
CA ALA A 143 8.54 -3.40 40.45
C ALA A 143 8.68 -4.36 39.26
N PHE A 144 8.04 -5.52 39.34
CA PHE A 144 8.00 -6.51 38.26
C PHE A 144 6.56 -6.92 37.99
N PHE A 145 6.13 -6.79 36.74
CA PHE A 145 4.85 -7.28 36.28
C PHE A 145 5.06 -8.48 35.37
N ASP A 146 4.60 -9.66 35.81
CA ASP A 146 4.77 -10.89 35.05
C ASP A 146 3.68 -11.05 33.99
N ALA A 147 3.96 -10.61 32.76
CA ALA A 147 3.05 -10.75 31.63
C ALA A 147 2.73 -12.23 31.31
N TYR A 148 3.62 -13.16 31.65
CA TYR A 148 3.39 -14.59 31.45
C TYR A 148 2.18 -15.06 32.26
N TRP A 149 2.16 -14.76 33.57
CA TRP A 149 1.06 -15.12 34.44
C TRP A 149 -0.19 -14.27 34.18
N ALA A 150 -0.02 -12.99 33.86
CA ALA A 150 -1.14 -12.11 33.52
C ALA A 150 -1.97 -12.61 32.32
N LEU A 151 -1.33 -13.32 31.38
CA LEU A 151 -1.98 -13.93 30.22
C LEU A 151 -2.37 -15.40 30.41
N GLY A 152 -2.15 -15.96 31.60
CA GLY A 152 -2.61 -17.31 31.96
C GLY A 152 -1.54 -18.40 31.94
N GLY A 153 -0.26 -18.04 31.87
CA GLY A 153 0.86 -18.96 32.10
C GLY A 153 1.07 -20.00 30.99
N PRO A 154 1.43 -21.25 31.32
CA PRO A 154 1.73 -22.28 30.33
C PRO A 154 0.59 -22.52 29.34
N GLY A 155 0.88 -22.48 28.04
CA GLY A 155 -0.10 -22.66 26.97
C GLY A 155 -0.97 -21.43 26.71
N SER A 156 -0.75 -20.31 27.41
CA SER A 156 -1.41 -19.04 27.12
C SER A 156 -1.19 -18.60 25.67
N MET A 157 0.01 -18.77 25.14
CA MET A 157 0.31 -18.36 23.76
C MET A 157 -0.44 -19.21 22.74
N ARG A 158 -0.57 -20.52 22.97
CA ARG A 158 -1.40 -21.38 22.09
C ARG A 158 -2.86 -20.96 22.11
N ARG A 159 -3.37 -20.62 23.29
CA ARG A 159 -4.75 -20.16 23.47
C ARG A 159 -4.97 -18.84 22.74
N LEU A 160 -4.08 -17.87 22.92
CA LEU A 160 -4.14 -16.59 22.23
C LEU A 160 -4.08 -16.76 20.70
N VAL A 161 -3.25 -17.67 20.19
CA VAL A 161 -3.25 -17.99 18.74
C VAL A 161 -4.57 -18.61 18.30
N ALA A 162 -5.11 -19.56 19.07
CA ALA A 162 -6.40 -20.19 18.76
C ALA A 162 -7.58 -19.19 18.75
N GLU A 163 -7.48 -18.14 19.58
CA GLU A 163 -8.48 -17.07 19.70
C GLU A 163 -8.25 -15.89 18.72
N GLY A 164 -7.23 -15.94 17.87
CA GLY A 164 -6.86 -14.82 16.97
C GLY A 164 -6.29 -13.59 17.71
N ARG A 165 -5.92 -13.75 18.97
CA ARG A 165 -5.31 -12.74 19.85
C ARG A 165 -3.78 -12.73 19.79
N SER A 166 -3.18 -13.70 19.10
CA SER A 166 -1.76 -13.74 18.78
C SER A 166 -1.52 -14.23 17.35
N HIS A 167 -0.40 -13.82 16.76
CA HIS A 167 0.04 -14.25 15.45
C HIS A 167 0.46 -15.72 15.46
N THR A 168 0.33 -16.40 14.32
CA THR A 168 0.67 -17.82 14.19
C THR A 168 2.17 -18.12 14.27
N ASP A 169 2.99 -17.11 14.52
CA ASP A 169 4.41 -17.26 14.87
C ASP A 169 4.63 -17.63 16.35
N TYR A 170 3.56 -17.64 17.16
CA TYR A 170 3.57 -17.94 18.59
C TYR A 170 4.51 -17.04 19.40
N THR A 171 4.70 -15.82 18.92
CA THR A 171 5.60 -14.82 19.51
C THR A 171 4.95 -13.47 19.60
N HIS A 172 4.30 -12.99 18.53
CA HIS A 172 3.77 -11.63 18.50
C HIS A 172 2.27 -11.64 18.78
N ILE A 173 1.84 -10.93 19.81
CA ILE A 173 0.41 -10.74 20.07
C ILE A 173 -0.19 -9.72 19.09
N THR A 174 -1.46 -9.92 18.71
CA THR A 174 -2.19 -8.93 17.89
C THR A 174 -2.58 -7.73 18.76
N VAL A 175 -3.11 -6.66 18.16
CA VAL A 175 -3.70 -5.54 18.94
C VAL A 175 -4.73 -6.06 19.95
N GLY A 176 -5.53 -7.05 19.55
CA GLY A 176 -6.52 -7.65 20.43
C GLY A 176 -5.92 -8.40 21.63
N GLY A 177 -4.75 -9.03 21.50
CA GLY A 177 -4.02 -9.63 22.62
C GLY A 177 -3.26 -8.59 23.45
N GLY A 178 -2.73 -7.56 22.80
CA GLY A 178 -2.11 -6.41 23.46
C GLY A 178 -3.07 -5.69 24.40
N ASN A 179 -4.33 -5.51 24.00
CA ASN A 179 -5.37 -4.92 24.85
C ASN A 179 -5.61 -5.77 26.11
N ILE A 180 -5.64 -7.10 26.00
CA ILE A 180 -5.81 -7.98 27.16
C ILE A 180 -4.64 -7.79 28.14
N LEU A 181 -3.41 -7.74 27.63
CA LEU A 181 -2.23 -7.50 28.47
C LEU A 181 -2.29 -6.11 29.15
N ALA A 182 -2.68 -5.08 28.40
CA ALA A 182 -2.81 -3.71 28.91
C ALA A 182 -3.92 -3.58 29.97
N ASP A 183 -5.05 -4.24 29.77
CA ASP A 183 -6.15 -4.28 30.74
C ASP A 183 -5.72 -4.99 32.03
N ARG A 184 -5.02 -6.11 31.92
CA ARG A 184 -4.47 -6.84 33.08
C ARG A 184 -3.44 -6.01 33.83
N PHE A 185 -2.56 -5.32 33.10
CA PHE A 185 -1.55 -4.45 33.68
C PHE A 185 -2.17 -3.24 34.39
N SER A 186 -3.04 -2.50 33.72
CA SER A 186 -3.72 -1.34 34.29
C SER A 186 -4.58 -1.72 35.50
N SER A 187 -5.29 -2.85 35.45
CA SER A 187 -6.06 -3.35 36.59
C SER A 187 -5.14 -3.66 37.77
N ALA A 188 -4.01 -4.36 37.55
CA ALA A 188 -3.06 -4.65 38.62
C ALA A 188 -2.51 -3.38 39.28
N VAL A 189 -2.14 -2.37 38.50
CA VAL A 189 -1.66 -1.08 39.01
C VAL A 189 -2.75 -0.36 39.82
N LEU A 190 -4.00 -0.37 39.34
CA LEU A 190 -5.12 0.26 40.05
C LEU A 190 -5.48 -0.50 41.33
N ASP A 191 -5.39 -1.83 41.33
CA ASP A 191 -5.63 -2.67 42.50
C ASP A 191 -4.54 -2.45 43.57
N ASP A 192 -3.27 -2.33 43.17
CA ASP A 192 -2.18 -1.95 44.07
C ASP A 192 -2.39 -0.53 44.63
N TYR A 193 -2.80 0.41 43.78
CA TYR A 193 -3.09 1.78 44.21
C TYR A 193 -4.27 1.84 45.18
N ALA A 194 -5.34 1.08 44.94
CA ALA A 194 -6.48 0.98 45.83
C ALA A 194 -6.06 0.42 47.20
N ARG A 195 -5.25 -0.66 47.21
CA ARG A 195 -4.68 -1.24 48.44
C ARG A 195 -3.77 -0.28 49.19
N PHE A 196 -3.03 0.56 48.48
CA PHE A 196 -2.21 1.60 49.08
C PHE A 196 -3.06 2.71 49.73
N ARG A 197 -4.20 3.08 49.13
CA ARG A 197 -5.07 4.16 49.63
C ARG A 197 -5.92 3.78 50.85
N ASP A 198 -6.31 2.52 50.96
CA ASP A 198 -7.15 2.02 52.06
C ASP A 198 -6.62 0.65 52.55
N PRO A 199 -5.67 0.66 53.51
CA PRO A 199 -5.10 -0.58 54.06
C PRO A 199 -6.12 -1.43 54.83
N ASP A 200 -7.19 -0.81 55.36
CA ASP A 200 -8.15 -1.43 56.29
C ASP A 200 -9.28 -2.19 55.56
N ALA A 201 -9.61 -1.80 54.32
CA ALA A 201 -10.56 -2.53 53.46
C ALA A 201 -10.13 -4.00 53.17
N ASN A 202 -8.86 -4.34 53.40
CA ASN A 202 -8.24 -5.62 53.02
C ASN A 202 -8.40 -6.77 54.05
N GLN A 203 -8.84 -6.49 55.28
CA GLN A 203 -9.10 -7.56 56.26
C GLN A 203 -10.42 -8.31 55.98
N GLN A 204 -11.34 -7.73 55.22
CA GLN A 204 -12.61 -8.39 54.88
C GLN A 204 -12.51 -9.23 53.59
N ALA A 205 -11.71 -8.81 52.60
CA ALA A 205 -11.61 -9.50 51.30
C ALA A 205 -10.83 -10.83 51.32
N THR A 206 -9.99 -11.07 52.34
CA THR A 206 -9.14 -12.27 52.45
C THR A 206 -9.82 -13.47 53.12
N SER A 207 -11.10 -13.35 53.51
CA SER A 207 -11.85 -14.41 54.21
C SER A 207 -12.86 -15.19 53.35
N ALA A 208 -12.98 -14.88 52.05
CA ALA A 208 -13.85 -15.64 51.15
C ALA A 208 -13.08 -16.77 50.44
N PRO A 209 -13.57 -18.02 50.43
CA PRO A 209 -12.91 -19.12 49.73
C PRO A 209 -12.93 -18.86 48.22
N VAL A 210 -11.78 -19.06 47.58
CA VAL A 210 -11.61 -18.92 46.13
C VAL A 210 -12.33 -20.07 45.41
N GLU A 211 -13.60 -19.85 45.04
CA GLU A 211 -14.25 -20.65 44.01
C GLU A 211 -13.81 -20.15 42.63
N GLN A 212 -13.28 -21.09 41.82
CA GLN A 212 -13.06 -20.91 40.39
C GLN A 212 -14.40 -20.64 39.72
N GLN A 213 -14.67 -19.37 39.40
CA GLN A 213 -15.81 -19.00 38.56
C GLN A 213 -15.32 -18.36 37.27
N ASP A 214 -15.59 -19.06 36.17
CA ASP A 214 -15.65 -18.55 34.81
C ASP A 214 -16.30 -17.15 34.78
N ARG A 215 -15.56 -16.16 34.28
CA ARG A 215 -16.14 -14.88 33.82
C ARG A 215 -15.85 -14.69 32.35
N GLN A 216 -16.72 -15.28 31.54
CA GLN A 216 -17.13 -14.72 30.25
C GLN A 216 -18.09 -13.54 30.49
N SER A 217 -18.01 -12.56 29.59
CA SER A 217 -18.97 -11.48 29.30
C SER A 217 -19.37 -10.51 30.42
N ASP A 218 -18.85 -9.28 30.32
CA ASP A 218 -19.62 -8.05 30.12
C ASP A 218 -18.79 -6.88 30.62
N PHE A 219 -18.37 -5.95 29.76
CA PHE A 219 -18.17 -4.51 30.03
C PHE A 219 -17.53 -3.85 28.78
N LEU A 220 -18.33 -3.07 28.05
CA LEU A 220 -17.89 -2.00 27.12
C LEU A 220 -18.74 -0.77 27.46
N PRO A 221 -18.15 0.41 27.72
CA PRO A 221 -18.20 1.53 26.72
C PRO A 221 -17.04 2.57 26.91
N PRO A 222 -17.05 3.78 26.29
CA PRO A 222 -17.10 4.17 24.88
C PRO A 222 -15.81 4.92 24.41
N ALA A 223 -15.69 5.12 23.09
CA ALA A 223 -14.53 5.63 22.35
C ALA A 223 -13.96 7.01 22.78
N LEU A 224 -12.63 7.16 22.72
CA LEU A 224 -11.91 8.45 22.64
C LEU A 224 -10.78 8.42 21.59
N HIS A 225 -10.63 9.56 20.93
CA HIS A 225 -9.91 9.85 19.69
C HIS A 225 -8.48 10.40 19.89
N GLY A 226 -7.56 10.12 18.94
CA GLY A 226 -6.28 10.83 18.67
C GLY A 226 -5.05 10.23 19.37
N VAL A 227 -3.82 10.09 18.84
CA VAL A 227 -3.09 10.58 17.65
C VAL A 227 -2.02 9.51 17.28
N ALA A 228 -1.71 9.30 15.99
CA ALA A 228 -0.60 8.51 15.44
C ALA A 228 -0.06 9.22 14.19
N PRO A 229 1.25 9.14 13.88
CA PRO A 229 1.74 8.23 12.81
C PRO A 229 3.10 7.59 13.17
N PHE A 230 3.56 6.42 12.74
CA PHE A 230 3.41 5.67 11.48
C PHE A 230 3.17 4.19 11.79
N LEU A 231 1.95 3.74 11.56
CA LEU A 231 1.58 2.34 11.43
C LEU A 231 0.75 2.23 10.16
N ASN A 232 0.77 1.05 9.53
CA ASN A 232 -0.24 0.58 8.57
C ASN A 232 -1.57 1.33 8.81
N GLN A 233 -2.01 2.18 7.86
CA GLN A 233 -3.24 2.96 8.02
C GLN A 233 -4.48 2.05 7.90
N SER A 234 -4.68 1.19 8.89
CA SER A 234 -5.98 0.83 9.40
C SER A 234 -6.38 1.89 10.42
N ILE A 235 -7.22 2.81 9.97
CA ILE A 235 -8.41 3.33 10.68
C ILE A 235 -8.13 3.76 12.14
N MET A 236 -7.88 5.06 12.33
CA MET A 236 -8.07 5.72 13.62
C MET A 236 -9.49 5.43 14.14
N PRO A 237 -9.66 4.95 15.38
CA PRO A 237 -10.96 4.70 15.95
C PRO A 237 -11.58 6.03 16.37
N GLY A 238 -12.67 6.38 15.70
CA GLY A 238 -13.54 7.48 16.06
C GLY A 238 -14.05 8.21 14.82
N THR A 239 -15.38 8.17 14.67
CA THR A 239 -16.22 8.97 13.78
C THR A 239 -15.82 9.09 12.29
N GLY A 240 -16.37 8.19 11.46
CA GLY A 240 -16.56 8.42 10.02
C GLY A 240 -16.06 7.30 9.12
N ALA A 241 -17.00 6.51 8.57
CA ALA A 241 -16.88 5.59 7.43
C ALA A 241 -15.57 4.79 7.28
N THR A 242 -15.64 3.46 7.43
CA THR A 242 -14.61 2.56 6.89
C THR A 242 -14.41 2.84 5.40
N ALA A 243 -13.20 3.26 4.99
CA ALA A 243 -12.88 3.53 3.60
C ALA A 243 -13.35 2.38 2.69
N ILE A 244 -14.11 2.70 1.66
CA ILE A 244 -14.70 1.68 0.79
C ILE A 244 -13.60 1.15 -0.14
N GLN A 245 -13.13 -0.07 0.13
CA GLN A 245 -12.16 -0.81 -0.67
C GLN A 245 -12.84 -1.95 -1.45
N PHE A 246 -12.38 -2.27 -2.67
CA PHE A 246 -13.06 -3.22 -3.57
C PHE A 246 -13.19 -4.64 -3.02
N ASN A 247 -12.30 -5.05 -2.13
CA ASN A 247 -12.30 -6.34 -1.42
C ASN A 247 -13.08 -6.29 -0.08
N SER A 248 -13.73 -5.18 0.26
CA SER A 248 -14.46 -5.03 1.53
C SER A 248 -15.97 -5.32 1.40
N ARG A 249 -16.59 -5.71 2.52
CA ARG A 249 -18.05 -5.87 2.62
C ARG A 249 -18.78 -4.55 2.35
N ALA A 250 -18.22 -3.43 2.80
CA ALA A 250 -18.77 -2.11 2.54
C ALA A 250 -18.88 -1.81 1.04
N PHE A 251 -17.90 -2.22 0.24
CA PHE A 251 -17.97 -2.07 -1.21
C PHE A 251 -19.04 -2.94 -1.85
N ALA A 252 -19.26 -4.17 -1.36
CA ALA A 252 -20.33 -5.02 -1.87
C ALA A 252 -21.72 -4.36 -1.67
N TYR A 253 -21.98 -3.79 -0.49
CA TYR A 253 -23.22 -3.06 -0.20
C TYR A 253 -23.33 -1.76 -1.01
N PHE A 254 -22.25 -0.99 -1.10
CA PHE A 254 -22.19 0.22 -1.92
C PHE A 254 -22.49 -0.11 -3.39
N LEU A 255 -21.81 -1.10 -3.95
CA LEU A 255 -21.97 -1.52 -5.34
C LEU A 255 -23.40 -2.00 -5.62
N LEU A 256 -23.97 -2.83 -4.74
CA LEU A 256 -25.35 -3.29 -4.88
C LEU A 256 -26.32 -2.10 -4.92
N THR A 257 -26.19 -1.16 -3.98
CA THR A 257 -27.03 0.06 -3.93
C THR A 257 -26.87 0.90 -5.20
N VAL A 258 -25.63 1.10 -5.66
CA VAL A 258 -25.35 1.90 -6.86
C VAL A 258 -25.89 1.21 -8.12
N VAL A 259 -25.73 -0.11 -8.26
CA VAL A 259 -26.25 -0.85 -9.41
C VAL A 259 -27.78 -0.81 -9.43
N LEU A 260 -28.44 -1.09 -8.30
CA LEU A 260 -29.90 -1.04 -8.21
C LEU A 260 -30.44 0.36 -8.50
N GLY A 261 -29.83 1.40 -7.90
CA GLY A 261 -30.20 2.80 -8.16
C GLY A 261 -29.96 3.21 -9.61
N ALA A 262 -28.82 2.85 -10.20
CA ALA A 262 -28.49 3.18 -11.59
C ALA A 262 -29.39 2.47 -12.59
N VAL A 263 -29.86 1.26 -12.28
CA VAL A 263 -30.83 0.49 -13.07
C VAL A 263 -32.24 1.07 -12.91
N TRP A 264 -32.65 1.42 -11.70
CA TRP A 264 -33.96 2.04 -11.48
C TRP A 264 -34.08 3.40 -12.18
N LEU A 265 -33.01 4.21 -12.14
CA LEU A 265 -32.93 5.52 -12.78
C LEU A 265 -32.81 5.49 -14.31
N LEU A 266 -32.80 4.31 -14.93
CA LEU A 266 -32.87 4.21 -16.41
C LEU A 266 -34.11 4.84 -17.00
N ARG A 267 -35.22 4.77 -16.26
CA ARG A 267 -36.48 5.43 -16.63
C ARG A 267 -36.36 6.95 -16.62
N PHE A 268 -35.33 7.49 -15.97
CA PHE A 268 -35.06 8.91 -15.81
C PHE A 268 -33.59 9.26 -16.13
N PRO A 269 -33.16 9.24 -17.41
CA PRO A 269 -31.76 9.45 -17.78
C PRO A 269 -31.16 10.78 -17.26
N ARG A 270 -32.00 11.82 -17.10
CA ARG A 270 -31.61 13.12 -16.52
C ARG A 270 -31.15 13.01 -15.06
N LEU A 271 -31.69 12.07 -14.29
CA LEU A 271 -31.35 11.83 -12.89
C LEU A 271 -30.24 10.78 -12.73
N ARG A 272 -30.09 9.89 -13.70
CA ARG A 272 -29.06 8.84 -13.68
C ARG A 272 -27.63 9.39 -13.71
N LEU A 273 -27.39 10.40 -14.54
CA LEU A 273 -26.08 11.04 -14.63
C LEU A 273 -25.63 11.68 -13.30
N PRO A 274 -26.39 12.59 -12.67
CA PRO A 274 -26.00 13.15 -11.38
C PRO A 274 -25.92 12.08 -10.28
N PHE A 275 -26.76 11.04 -10.31
CA PHE A 275 -26.63 9.91 -9.39
C PHE A 275 -25.28 9.21 -9.48
N LEU A 276 -24.79 8.91 -10.69
CA LEU A 276 -23.48 8.25 -10.86
C LEU A 276 -22.31 9.15 -10.43
N VAL A 277 -22.43 10.46 -10.62
CA VAL A 277 -21.44 11.44 -10.14
C VAL A 277 -21.45 11.48 -8.60
N LEU A 278 -22.63 11.59 -7.98
CA LEU A 278 -22.78 11.60 -6.52
C LEU A 278 -22.30 10.29 -5.89
N ALA A 279 -22.64 9.14 -6.48
CA ALA A 279 -22.14 7.84 -6.04
C ALA A 279 -20.62 7.78 -6.11
N SER A 280 -20.03 8.35 -7.17
CA SER A 280 -18.58 8.38 -7.31
C SER A 280 -17.91 9.32 -6.29
N PHE A 281 -18.47 10.50 -6.06
CA PHE A 281 -17.99 11.42 -5.03
C PHE A 281 -18.11 10.82 -3.63
N TYR A 282 -19.22 10.13 -3.33
CA TYR A 282 -19.41 9.42 -2.07
C TYR A 282 -18.34 8.33 -1.88
N PHE A 283 -18.02 7.57 -2.93
CA PHE A 283 -16.99 6.54 -2.88
C PHE A 283 -15.62 7.13 -2.43
N TYR A 284 -15.19 8.27 -2.98
CA TYR A 284 -13.92 8.90 -2.54
C TYR A 284 -14.05 9.61 -1.19
N ALA A 285 -15.18 10.26 -0.93
CA ALA A 285 -15.42 10.93 0.34
C ALA A 285 -15.40 9.93 1.52
N SER A 286 -15.67 8.65 1.27
CA SER A 286 -15.56 7.58 2.26
C SER A 286 -14.13 7.37 2.79
N TRP A 287 -13.11 7.79 2.04
CA TRP A 287 -11.72 7.75 2.48
C TRP A 287 -11.40 8.99 3.31
N LYS A 288 -11.55 10.16 2.68
CA LYS A 288 -11.51 11.49 3.29
C LYS A 288 -12.32 12.42 2.39
N ILE A 289 -12.96 13.43 2.98
CA ILE A 289 -13.75 14.39 2.21
C ILE A 289 -12.88 15.41 1.46
N TRP A 290 -11.74 15.82 2.01
CA TRP A 290 -10.94 16.92 1.46
C TRP A 290 -10.33 16.64 0.06
N PRO A 291 -9.88 15.42 -0.30
CA PRO A 291 -9.40 15.13 -1.67
C PRO A 291 -10.44 15.36 -2.75
N LEU A 292 -11.73 15.34 -2.39
CA LEU A 292 -12.81 15.63 -3.31
C LEU A 292 -12.72 17.05 -3.87
N PHE A 293 -12.25 18.01 -3.08
CA PHE A 293 -12.03 19.39 -3.56
C PHE A 293 -10.96 19.46 -4.63
N LEU A 294 -9.95 18.59 -4.59
CA LEU A 294 -8.92 18.50 -5.63
C LEU A 294 -9.48 17.94 -6.94
N ILE A 295 -10.28 16.87 -6.84
CA ILE A 295 -10.96 16.28 -8.01
C ILE A 295 -11.88 17.30 -8.65
N ILE A 296 -12.71 17.99 -7.85
CA ILE A 296 -13.63 19.03 -8.33
C ILE A 296 -12.85 20.20 -8.92
N GLY A 297 -11.80 20.68 -8.25
CA GLY A 297 -10.96 21.78 -8.73
C GLY A 297 -10.31 21.47 -10.07
N SER A 298 -9.65 20.31 -10.20
CA SER A 298 -9.07 19.84 -11.46
C SER A 298 -10.14 19.70 -12.56
N THR A 299 -11.32 19.14 -12.22
CA THR A 299 -12.46 19.04 -13.15
C THR A 299 -12.91 20.41 -13.67
N ILE A 300 -13.02 21.41 -12.79
CA ILE A 300 -13.41 22.77 -13.16
C ILE A 300 -12.37 23.39 -14.09
N VAL A 301 -11.09 23.37 -13.69
CA VAL A 301 -10.00 23.96 -14.46
C VAL A 301 -9.93 23.35 -15.86
N ASP A 302 -9.92 22.03 -15.97
CA ASP A 302 -9.74 21.35 -17.25
C ASP A 302 -10.95 21.46 -18.17
N TYR A 303 -12.16 21.49 -17.60
CA TYR A 303 -13.37 21.77 -18.37
C TYR A 303 -13.31 23.15 -19.03
N PHE A 304 -13.03 24.20 -18.26
CA PHE A 304 -13.00 25.56 -18.77
C PHE A 304 -11.79 25.84 -19.68
N CYS A 305 -10.62 25.27 -19.37
CA CYS A 305 -9.46 25.34 -20.27
C CYS A 305 -9.75 24.72 -21.63
N ALA A 306 -10.42 23.56 -21.67
CA ALA A 306 -10.83 22.94 -22.94
C ALA A 306 -11.82 23.81 -23.73
N GLN A 307 -12.77 24.48 -23.06
CA GLN A 307 -13.64 25.47 -23.72
C GLN A 307 -12.85 26.66 -24.27
N GLY A 308 -11.88 27.17 -23.50
CA GLY A 308 -10.98 28.24 -23.93
C GLY A 308 -10.17 27.87 -25.16
N ILE A 309 -9.57 26.67 -25.16
CA ILE A 309 -8.86 26.09 -26.32
C ILE A 309 -9.78 26.09 -27.55
N ALA A 310 -11.01 25.61 -27.40
CA ALA A 310 -11.93 25.51 -28.53
C ALA A 310 -12.38 26.88 -29.07
N ARG A 311 -12.60 27.88 -28.20
CA ARG A 311 -12.93 29.26 -28.60
C ARG A 311 -11.78 29.95 -29.33
N SER A 312 -10.54 29.59 -29.00
CA SER A 312 -9.33 30.14 -29.63
C SER A 312 -8.94 29.47 -30.96
N ARG A 313 -9.75 28.53 -31.47
CA ARG A 313 -9.47 27.88 -32.77
C ARG A 313 -9.79 28.84 -33.91
N GLU A 314 -8.78 29.16 -34.69
CA GLU A 314 -8.92 29.95 -35.91
C GLU A 314 -9.15 29.00 -37.10
N ARG A 315 -9.99 29.40 -38.06
CA ARG A 315 -10.15 28.68 -39.32
C ARG A 315 -8.88 28.86 -40.14
N ILE A 316 -8.29 27.76 -40.61
CA ILE A 316 -7.29 27.83 -41.68
C ILE A 316 -8.05 28.23 -42.95
N VAL A 317 -7.98 29.50 -43.33
CA VAL A 317 -8.36 29.94 -44.67
C VAL A 317 -7.16 29.62 -45.57
N THR A 318 -7.15 28.43 -46.17
CA THR A 318 -6.27 28.19 -47.33
C THR A 318 -6.73 29.11 -48.44
N ALA A 319 -5.95 30.14 -48.74
CA ALA A 319 -6.13 30.99 -49.92
C ALA A 319 -5.86 30.15 -51.18
N THR A 320 -6.85 29.41 -51.64
CA THR A 320 -6.91 28.93 -53.02
C THR A 320 -7.62 30.02 -53.83
N SER A 321 -6.89 30.55 -54.82
CA SER A 321 -7.22 31.50 -55.89
C SER A 321 -8.62 32.16 -55.93
N PRO A 322 -8.71 33.47 -56.23
CA PRO A 322 -9.99 34.16 -56.33
C PRO A 322 -10.80 33.58 -57.50
N GLY A 323 -11.88 32.85 -57.20
CA GLY A 323 -12.79 32.46 -58.28
C GLY A 323 -13.84 31.38 -58.05
N HIS A 324 -13.82 30.56 -56.98
CA HIS A 324 -14.88 29.57 -56.76
C HIS A 324 -15.19 29.39 -55.26
N VAL A 325 -16.28 30.03 -54.81
CA VAL A 325 -16.85 29.81 -53.47
C VAL A 325 -17.68 28.53 -53.51
N GLN A 326 -17.06 27.38 -53.25
CA GLN A 326 -17.78 26.16 -52.99
C GLN A 326 -18.20 26.15 -51.51
N ARG A 327 -19.50 26.38 -51.25
CA ARG A 327 -20.11 26.16 -49.93
C ARG A 327 -20.02 24.66 -49.60
N THR A 328 -19.02 24.25 -48.82
CA THR A 328 -18.96 22.88 -48.30
C THR A 328 -19.82 22.76 -47.04
N SER A 329 -20.58 21.66 -46.98
CA SER A 329 -21.50 21.30 -45.90
C SER A 329 -20.77 21.01 -44.58
N ALA A 330 -21.50 21.15 -43.46
CA ALA A 330 -21.01 21.09 -42.08
C ALA A 330 -20.47 19.73 -41.58
N THR A 331 -20.02 18.85 -42.47
CA THR A 331 -19.59 17.47 -42.18
C THR A 331 -18.09 17.23 -42.37
N ASP A 332 -17.29 18.26 -42.67
CA ASP A 332 -15.85 18.10 -42.88
C ASP A 332 -15.04 17.95 -41.58
N THR A 333 -14.09 17.02 -41.65
CA THR A 333 -13.09 16.59 -40.65
C THR A 333 -12.42 17.73 -39.85
N PRO A 334 -12.00 17.51 -38.57
CA PRO A 334 -11.41 18.54 -37.70
C PRO A 334 -10.06 19.12 -38.15
N SER A 335 -9.51 18.70 -39.30
CA SER A 335 -8.12 18.94 -39.73
C SER A 335 -7.82 20.32 -40.30
N ARG A 336 -8.79 21.27 -40.30
CA ARG A 336 -8.63 22.63 -40.86
C ARG A 336 -8.57 23.76 -39.82
N PHE A 337 -8.25 23.45 -38.56
CA PHE A 337 -8.18 24.45 -37.49
C PHE A 337 -6.85 24.33 -36.74
N THR A 338 -6.07 25.40 -36.72
CA THR A 338 -4.89 25.53 -35.85
C THR A 338 -5.27 26.17 -34.52
N VAL A 339 -4.60 25.76 -33.45
CA VAL A 339 -4.76 26.40 -32.15
C VAL A 339 -3.79 27.58 -32.07
N GLY A 340 -4.32 28.79 -31.94
CA GLY A 340 -3.53 30.00 -31.77
C GLY A 340 -2.82 30.07 -30.41
N THR A 341 -2.04 31.13 -30.19
CA THR A 341 -1.27 31.34 -28.95
C THR A 341 -2.16 31.29 -27.70
N GLN A 342 -3.37 31.87 -27.77
CA GLN A 342 -4.32 31.87 -26.64
C GLN A 342 -4.75 30.45 -26.24
N GLY A 343 -5.00 29.55 -27.20
CA GLY A 343 -5.35 28.17 -26.89
C GLY A 343 -4.21 27.39 -26.28
N THR A 344 -2.97 27.69 -26.66
CA THR A 344 -1.79 27.11 -26.02
C THR A 344 -1.63 27.60 -24.57
N VAL A 345 -1.97 28.86 -24.27
CA VAL A 345 -1.99 29.36 -22.87
C VAL A 345 -2.98 28.57 -22.01
N TYR A 346 -4.21 28.33 -22.50
CA TYR A 346 -5.17 27.49 -21.77
C TYR A 346 -4.67 26.06 -21.55
N LEU A 347 -3.98 25.47 -22.52
CA LEU A 347 -3.31 24.19 -22.32
C LEU A 347 -2.26 24.29 -21.22
N LEU A 348 -1.38 25.30 -21.25
CA LEU A 348 -0.34 25.48 -20.23
C LEU A 348 -0.91 25.69 -18.83
N ILE A 349 -2.03 26.40 -18.69
CA ILE A 349 -2.76 26.53 -17.42
C ILE A 349 -3.23 25.16 -16.91
N SER A 350 -3.86 24.36 -17.78
CA SER A 350 -4.29 22.99 -17.43
C SER A 350 -3.11 22.09 -17.04
N LEU A 351 -2.02 22.11 -17.82
CA LEU A 351 -0.80 21.35 -17.52
C LEU A 351 -0.19 21.81 -16.19
N GLY A 352 -0.04 23.11 -15.98
CA GLY A 352 0.54 23.70 -14.78
C GLY A 352 -0.29 23.41 -13.52
N ALA A 353 -1.62 23.51 -13.60
CA ALA A 353 -2.50 23.21 -12.48
C ALA A 353 -2.43 21.73 -12.08
N ASN A 354 -2.54 20.80 -13.04
CA ASN A 354 -2.56 19.37 -12.76
C ASN A 354 -1.19 18.83 -12.35
N LEU A 355 -0.12 19.20 -13.07
CA LEU A 355 1.24 18.78 -12.74
C LEU A 355 1.75 19.49 -11.49
N GLY A 356 1.35 20.73 -11.25
CA GLY A 356 1.65 21.47 -10.01
C GLY A 356 0.99 20.81 -8.80
N LEU A 357 -0.28 20.42 -8.90
CA LEU A 357 -0.96 19.67 -7.85
C LEU A 357 -0.29 18.31 -7.60
N LEU A 358 0.01 17.57 -8.66
CA LEU A 358 0.71 16.29 -8.56
C LEU A 358 2.10 16.47 -7.94
N PHE A 359 2.84 17.50 -8.34
CA PHE A 359 4.15 17.82 -7.76
C PHE A 359 4.04 18.15 -6.27
N PHE A 360 3.14 19.06 -5.91
CA PHE A 360 2.96 19.50 -4.53
C PHE A 360 2.65 18.34 -3.57
N PHE A 361 1.73 17.44 -3.95
CA PHE A 361 1.33 16.34 -3.07
C PHE A 361 2.19 15.07 -3.19
N LYS A 362 2.86 14.83 -4.33
CA LYS A 362 3.61 13.58 -4.56
C LYS A 362 5.12 13.77 -4.54
N TYR A 363 5.65 14.86 -5.09
CA TYR A 363 7.08 15.00 -5.37
C TYR A 363 7.77 16.11 -4.57
N PHE A 364 7.04 16.95 -3.84
CA PHE A 364 7.60 18.07 -3.10
C PHE A 364 8.64 17.60 -2.07
N ASP A 365 8.28 16.64 -1.22
CA ASP A 365 9.17 16.12 -0.18
C ASP A 365 10.40 15.43 -0.78
N PHE A 366 10.21 14.57 -1.79
CA PHE A 366 11.32 13.96 -2.53
C PHE A 366 12.28 14.99 -3.16
N ALA A 367 11.74 16.08 -3.71
CA ALA A 367 12.54 17.16 -4.29
C ALA A 367 13.29 17.94 -3.20
N ALA A 368 12.63 18.26 -2.08
CA ALA A 368 13.23 18.94 -0.94
C ALA A 368 14.36 18.09 -0.33
N GLU A 369 14.13 16.81 -0.09
CA GLU A 369 15.14 15.87 0.43
C GLU A 369 16.32 15.72 -0.53
N SER A 370 16.06 15.61 -1.83
CA SER A 370 17.13 15.51 -2.84
C SER A 370 17.97 16.78 -2.92
N LEU A 371 17.35 17.96 -2.84
CA LEU A 371 18.05 19.24 -2.81
C LEU A 371 18.84 19.42 -1.50
N ASN A 372 18.27 19.03 -0.37
CA ASN A 372 18.97 19.04 0.92
C ASN A 372 20.21 18.14 0.89
N ALA A 373 20.11 16.95 0.29
CA ALA A 373 21.26 16.08 0.09
C ALA A 373 22.35 16.75 -0.77
N LEU A 374 21.96 17.48 -1.82
CA LEU A 374 22.90 18.24 -2.66
C LEU A 374 23.53 19.42 -1.92
N PHE A 375 22.75 20.22 -1.19
CA PHE A 375 23.26 21.35 -0.41
C PHE A 375 24.24 20.90 0.66
N LYS A 376 23.95 19.77 1.32
CA LYS A 376 24.87 19.14 2.27
C LYS A 376 26.18 18.73 1.60
N THR A 377 26.16 18.20 0.37
CA THR A 377 27.39 17.88 -0.37
C THR A 377 28.17 19.11 -0.83
N SER A 378 27.51 20.26 -1.01
CA SER A 378 28.16 21.54 -1.37
C SER A 378 28.53 22.41 -0.16
N GLY A 379 28.37 21.92 1.08
CA GLY A 379 28.73 22.65 2.30
C GLY A 379 27.76 23.76 2.69
N SER A 380 26.52 23.74 2.20
CA SER A 380 25.47 24.69 2.57
C SER A 380 24.44 24.03 3.49
N ASP A 381 24.22 24.62 4.67
CA ASP A 381 23.30 24.13 5.71
C ASP A 381 21.91 24.78 5.64
N ALA A 382 21.37 25.00 4.43
CA ALA A 382 20.02 25.52 4.27
C ALA A 382 19.01 24.37 4.06
N PRO A 383 18.38 23.82 5.12
CA PRO A 383 17.38 22.79 4.97
C PRO A 383 16.09 23.37 4.40
N LEU A 384 15.70 22.90 3.22
CA LEU A 384 14.32 23.01 2.74
C LEU A 384 13.45 22.11 3.63
N SER A 385 12.37 22.66 4.20
CA SER A 385 11.42 21.88 4.98
C SER A 385 10.63 20.91 4.11
N THR A 386 10.46 19.68 4.57
CA THR A 386 9.42 18.76 4.06
C THR A 386 8.06 19.15 4.66
N LEU A 387 6.98 18.82 3.95
CA LEU A 387 5.61 19.13 4.35
C LEU A 387 4.83 17.89 4.82
N ASP A 388 5.36 16.67 4.58
CA ASP A 388 4.79 15.37 4.95
C ASP A 388 3.29 15.28 4.61
N LEU A 389 2.94 15.68 3.39
CA LEU A 389 1.55 15.81 2.97
C LEU A 389 0.92 14.45 2.70
N LEU A 390 -0.32 14.26 3.17
CA LEU A 390 -1.09 13.08 2.86
C LEU A 390 -1.42 13.02 1.36
N LEU A 391 -0.95 11.96 0.68
CA LEU A 391 -1.21 11.76 -0.74
C LEU A 391 -2.73 11.55 -1.01
N PRO A 392 -3.38 12.40 -1.82
CA PRO A 392 -4.78 12.22 -2.16
C PRO A 392 -4.99 10.97 -3.03
N VAL A 393 -5.95 10.13 -2.65
CA VAL A 393 -6.27 8.88 -3.37
C VAL A 393 -6.61 9.18 -4.84
N GLY A 394 -5.93 8.48 -5.74
CA GLY A 394 -6.18 8.55 -7.18
C GLY A 394 -5.66 9.80 -7.88
N ILE A 395 -4.93 10.70 -7.20
CA ILE A 395 -4.32 11.91 -7.81
C ILE A 395 -3.54 11.62 -9.08
N SER A 396 -2.70 10.59 -9.04
CA SER A 396 -1.90 10.19 -10.21
C SER A 396 -2.78 9.73 -11.39
N PHE A 397 -3.94 9.13 -11.13
CA PHE A 397 -4.84 8.61 -12.17
C PHE A 397 -5.72 9.71 -12.77
N TYR A 398 -6.41 10.50 -11.95
CA TYR A 398 -7.29 11.55 -12.49
C TYR A 398 -6.48 12.66 -13.17
N THR A 399 -5.28 12.99 -12.68
CA THR A 399 -4.38 13.91 -13.37
C THR A 399 -4.08 13.42 -14.79
N PHE A 400 -3.77 12.14 -15.00
CA PHE A 400 -3.51 11.61 -16.35
C PHE A 400 -4.77 11.62 -17.23
N GLN A 401 -5.94 11.37 -16.65
CA GLN A 401 -7.21 11.43 -17.36
C GLN A 401 -7.53 12.85 -17.83
N THR A 402 -7.42 13.86 -16.97
CA THR A 402 -7.77 15.22 -17.33
C THR A 402 -6.74 15.86 -18.27
N LEU A 403 -5.44 15.56 -18.09
CA LEU A 403 -4.39 15.93 -19.04
C LEU A 403 -4.64 15.35 -20.44
N SER A 404 -5.06 14.07 -20.52
CA SER A 404 -5.37 13.45 -21.82
C SER A 404 -6.48 14.20 -22.57
N TYR A 405 -7.47 14.73 -21.83
CA TYR A 405 -8.58 15.49 -22.39
C TYR A 405 -8.12 16.83 -22.97
N THR A 406 -7.44 17.66 -22.18
CA THR A 406 -7.02 18.99 -22.64
C THR A 406 -5.99 18.91 -23.77
N ILE A 407 -5.08 17.93 -23.72
CA ILE A 407 -4.13 17.66 -24.81
C ILE A 407 -4.86 17.20 -26.08
N ASP A 408 -5.84 16.30 -26.00
CA ASP A 408 -6.56 15.83 -27.19
C ASP A 408 -7.47 16.90 -27.80
N VAL A 409 -8.05 17.79 -26.98
CA VAL A 409 -8.80 18.98 -27.45
C VAL A 409 -7.87 19.99 -28.12
N TRP A 410 -6.69 20.23 -27.54
CA TRP A 410 -5.65 21.07 -28.16
C TRP A 410 -5.16 20.48 -29.49
N ARG A 411 -4.88 19.17 -29.55
CA ARG A 411 -4.50 18.46 -30.79
C ARG A 411 -5.61 18.41 -31.84
N GLY A 412 -6.86 18.69 -31.47
CA GLY A 412 -8.03 18.61 -32.37
C GLY A 412 -8.51 17.20 -32.66
N VAL A 413 -8.06 16.24 -31.86
CA VAL A 413 -8.51 14.84 -31.92
C VAL A 413 -9.90 14.70 -31.28
N LEU A 414 -10.21 15.55 -30.29
CA LEU A 414 -11.46 15.52 -29.54
C LEU A 414 -12.12 16.90 -29.53
N LYS A 415 -13.45 16.92 -29.66
CA LYS A 415 -14.24 18.16 -29.44
C LYS A 415 -14.40 18.39 -27.92
N PRO A 416 -14.40 19.64 -27.45
CA PRO A 416 -14.67 19.91 -26.03
C PRO A 416 -16.06 19.39 -25.65
N GLU A 417 -16.18 18.77 -24.49
CA GLU A 417 -17.44 18.31 -23.93
C GLU A 417 -18.30 19.51 -23.50
N SER A 418 -19.55 19.54 -23.92
CA SER A 418 -20.47 20.67 -23.64
C SER A 418 -21.20 20.55 -22.31
N SER A 419 -21.23 19.35 -21.70
CA SER A 419 -21.87 19.10 -20.42
C SER A 419 -20.82 18.94 -19.32
N PHE A 420 -20.77 19.90 -18.41
CA PHE A 420 -19.94 19.82 -17.21
C PHE A 420 -20.18 18.53 -16.43
N MET A 421 -21.44 18.08 -16.30
CA MET A 421 -21.77 16.87 -15.54
C MET A 421 -21.26 15.59 -16.22
N ARG A 422 -21.28 15.50 -17.56
CA ARG A 422 -20.67 14.36 -18.27
C ARG A 422 -19.16 14.35 -18.10
N PHE A 423 -18.54 15.52 -18.13
CA PHE A 423 -17.11 15.66 -17.86
C PHE A 423 -16.77 15.28 -16.40
N ALA A 424 -17.56 15.75 -15.42
CA ALA A 424 -17.40 15.38 -14.02
C ALA A 424 -17.54 13.87 -13.80
N LEU A 425 -18.47 13.20 -14.48
CA LEU A 425 -18.56 11.73 -14.45
C LEU A 425 -17.31 11.08 -15.03
N TYR A 426 -16.80 11.56 -16.17
CA TYR A 426 -15.56 11.05 -16.76
C TYR A 426 -14.38 11.11 -15.78
N VAL A 427 -14.18 12.27 -15.15
CA VAL A 427 -13.07 12.47 -14.21
C VAL A 427 -13.28 11.66 -12.95
N SER A 428 -14.50 11.60 -12.42
CA SER A 428 -14.77 11.00 -11.11
C SER A 428 -15.17 9.52 -11.13
N PHE A 429 -15.35 8.87 -12.28
CA PHE A 429 -15.93 7.52 -12.35
C PHE A 429 -15.26 6.51 -11.39
N PHE A 430 -15.96 6.14 -10.30
CA PHE A 430 -15.38 5.32 -9.22
C PHE A 430 -14.76 3.98 -9.60
N PRO A 431 -15.24 3.27 -10.64
CA PRO A 431 -14.62 2.00 -11.01
C PRO A 431 -13.17 2.18 -11.47
N GLN A 432 -12.78 3.35 -12.00
CA GLN A 432 -11.46 3.52 -12.63
C GLN A 432 -10.42 4.30 -11.79
N LEU A 433 -10.83 5.24 -10.95
CA LEU A 433 -9.92 6.28 -10.44
C LEU A 433 -8.89 5.83 -9.40
N VAL A 434 -9.19 4.77 -8.63
CA VAL A 434 -8.26 4.26 -7.61
C VAL A 434 -7.13 3.45 -8.24
N ALA A 435 -7.49 2.50 -9.11
CA ALA A 435 -6.57 1.48 -9.63
C ALA A 435 -7.10 0.80 -10.90
N GLY A 436 -8.13 1.36 -11.54
CA GLY A 436 -8.65 0.81 -12.78
C GLY A 436 -7.79 1.21 -13.97
N PRO A 437 -8.15 0.73 -15.18
CA PRO A 437 -7.52 1.16 -16.42
C PRO A 437 -7.54 2.68 -16.55
N ILE A 438 -6.38 3.28 -16.87
CA ILE A 438 -6.29 4.71 -17.18
C ILE A 438 -7.04 4.95 -18.49
N VAL A 439 -8.14 5.67 -18.39
CA VAL A 439 -9.01 5.92 -19.52
C VAL A 439 -8.64 7.22 -20.21
N ARG A 440 -8.44 7.16 -21.52
CA ARG A 440 -8.24 8.35 -22.36
C ARG A 440 -9.59 8.97 -22.69
N ALA A 441 -9.66 10.29 -22.65
CA ALA A 441 -10.91 11.02 -22.86
C ALA A 441 -11.62 10.63 -24.18
N ARG A 442 -10.86 10.52 -25.28
CA ARG A 442 -11.38 10.16 -26.61
C ARG A 442 -12.05 8.79 -26.68
N ASP A 443 -11.72 7.85 -25.80
CA ASP A 443 -12.25 6.48 -25.82
C ASP A 443 -13.55 6.36 -25.01
N PHE A 444 -13.73 7.19 -23.99
CA PHE A 444 -14.79 7.04 -23.00
C PHE A 444 -15.79 8.19 -22.99
N LEU A 445 -15.33 9.44 -23.02
CA LEU A 445 -16.17 10.62 -22.95
C LEU A 445 -17.28 10.64 -24.02
N PRO A 446 -17.00 10.34 -25.32
CA PRO A 446 -18.06 10.28 -26.34
C PRO A 446 -19.10 9.20 -26.08
N ARG A 447 -18.72 8.12 -25.38
CA ARG A 447 -19.62 6.99 -25.08
C ARG A 447 -20.52 7.27 -23.88
N ILE A 448 -20.17 8.23 -23.02
CA ILE A 448 -20.97 8.55 -21.83
C ILE A 448 -22.40 8.95 -22.22
N SER A 449 -22.55 9.82 -23.21
CA SER A 449 -23.88 10.31 -23.62
C SER A 449 -24.80 9.19 -24.09
N ASP A 450 -24.30 8.30 -24.95
CA ASP A 450 -25.03 7.13 -25.46
C ASP A 450 -25.39 6.16 -24.32
N ARG A 451 -24.43 5.82 -23.46
CA ARG A 451 -24.63 4.81 -22.39
C ARG A 451 -25.53 5.27 -21.26
N ILE A 452 -25.63 6.57 -21.00
CA ILE A 452 -26.58 7.10 -20.03
C ILE A 452 -28.02 6.92 -20.53
N GLN A 453 -28.25 7.15 -21.83
CA GLN A 453 -29.58 7.16 -22.45
C GLN A 453 -30.04 5.76 -22.89
N HIS A 454 -29.14 4.93 -23.41
CA HIS A 454 -29.45 3.64 -24.06
C HIS A 454 -28.82 2.45 -23.33
N PHE A 455 -29.01 2.38 -22.02
CA PHE A 455 -28.51 1.25 -21.23
C PHE A 455 -29.44 0.04 -21.30
N LEU A 456 -28.86 -1.10 -21.70
CA LEU A 456 -29.45 -2.42 -21.57
C LEU A 456 -28.36 -3.37 -21.06
N VAL A 457 -28.33 -3.65 -19.77
CA VAL A 457 -27.52 -4.77 -19.25
C VAL A 457 -28.22 -6.05 -19.66
N THR A 458 -27.77 -6.61 -20.77
CA THR A 458 -28.18 -7.96 -21.16
C THR A 458 -27.62 -8.97 -20.15
N HIS A 459 -28.25 -10.14 -20.05
CA HIS A 459 -27.73 -11.26 -19.24
C HIS A 459 -26.23 -11.50 -19.50
N LYS A 460 -25.80 -11.39 -20.77
CA LYS A 460 -24.39 -11.50 -21.16
C LYS A 460 -23.49 -10.47 -20.48
N HIS A 461 -23.88 -9.19 -20.43
CA HIS A 461 -23.09 -8.14 -19.77
C HIS A 461 -23.06 -8.35 -18.26
N PHE A 462 -24.19 -8.71 -17.65
CA PHE A 462 -24.27 -9.00 -16.22
C PHE A 462 -23.36 -10.16 -15.83
N SER A 463 -23.50 -11.32 -16.48
CA SER A 463 -22.68 -12.50 -16.22
C SER A 463 -21.20 -12.25 -16.50
N GLN A 464 -20.86 -11.43 -17.50
CA GLN A 464 -19.48 -10.99 -17.72
C GLN A 464 -18.95 -10.13 -16.57
N GLY A 465 -19.75 -9.17 -16.10
CA GLY A 465 -19.41 -8.32 -14.97
C GLY A 465 -19.13 -9.14 -13.70
N VAL A 466 -20.04 -10.05 -13.37
CA VAL A 466 -19.91 -10.98 -12.23
C VAL A 466 -18.65 -11.84 -12.37
N PHE A 467 -18.42 -12.45 -13.54
CA PHE A 467 -17.21 -13.24 -13.79
C PHE A 467 -15.94 -12.42 -13.52
N PHE A 468 -15.86 -11.20 -14.03
CA PHE A 468 -14.71 -10.32 -13.82
C PHE A 468 -14.50 -9.95 -12.35
N ILE A 469 -15.57 -9.56 -11.63
CA ILE A 469 -15.50 -9.24 -10.19
C ILE A 469 -14.94 -10.43 -9.39
N PHE A 470 -15.50 -11.63 -9.58
CA PHE A 470 -15.06 -12.81 -8.84
C PHE A 470 -13.65 -13.29 -9.21
N THR A 471 -13.27 -13.23 -10.49
CA THR A 471 -11.88 -13.53 -10.88
C THR A 471 -10.90 -12.50 -10.35
N GLY A 472 -11.31 -11.23 -10.24
CA GLY A 472 -10.50 -10.17 -9.68
C GLY A 472 -10.32 -10.33 -8.16
N LEU A 473 -11.39 -10.65 -7.43
CA LEU A 473 -11.34 -10.96 -6.00
C LEU A 473 -10.42 -12.16 -5.71
N PHE A 474 -10.53 -13.25 -6.48
CA PHE A 474 -9.65 -14.41 -6.33
C PHE A 474 -8.16 -14.02 -6.44
N LYS A 475 -7.80 -13.19 -7.43
CA LYS A 475 -6.43 -12.72 -7.61
C LYS A 475 -5.96 -11.80 -6.50
N LYS A 476 -6.79 -10.85 -6.08
CA LYS A 476 -6.48 -9.89 -5.01
C LYS A 476 -6.23 -10.64 -3.71
N LEU A 477 -7.15 -11.52 -3.31
CA LEU A 477 -7.01 -12.32 -2.09
C LEU A 477 -5.82 -13.28 -2.14
N GLY A 478 -5.54 -13.88 -3.31
CA GLY A 478 -4.35 -14.71 -3.50
C GLY A 478 -3.04 -13.91 -3.37
N ALA A 479 -3.02 -12.67 -3.87
CA ALA A 479 -1.89 -11.76 -3.68
C ALA A 479 -1.73 -11.35 -2.22
N ASP A 480 -2.82 -11.03 -1.53
CA ASP A 480 -2.83 -10.67 -0.11
C ASP A 480 -2.27 -11.80 0.74
N TRP A 481 -2.78 -13.02 0.53
CA TRP A 481 -2.31 -14.22 1.21
C TRP A 481 -0.82 -14.46 0.97
N LEU A 482 -0.34 -14.32 -0.27
CA LEU A 482 1.07 -14.52 -0.61
C LEU A 482 1.97 -13.43 0.02
N GLY A 483 1.48 -12.20 0.05
CA GLY A 483 2.08 -11.05 0.71
C GLY A 483 2.35 -11.33 2.18
N THR A 484 1.27 -11.55 2.93
CA THR A 484 1.32 -11.75 4.38
C THR A 484 2.03 -13.04 4.79
N ARG A 485 1.99 -14.08 3.95
CA ARG A 485 2.53 -15.40 4.30
C ARG A 485 4.03 -15.55 4.06
N LEU A 486 4.58 -14.81 3.11
CA LEU A 486 5.98 -14.97 2.69
C LEU A 486 6.63 -13.63 2.36
N VAL A 487 6.05 -12.86 1.45
CA VAL A 487 6.76 -11.75 0.81
C VAL A 487 7.09 -10.64 1.80
N ASP A 488 6.12 -10.20 2.60
CA ASP A 488 6.29 -9.05 3.48
C ASP A 488 7.36 -9.33 4.55
N GLY A 489 7.34 -10.51 5.16
CA GLY A 489 8.35 -10.91 6.15
C GLY A 489 9.77 -10.93 5.60
N VAL A 490 9.95 -11.44 4.37
CA VAL A 490 11.27 -11.51 3.73
C VAL A 490 11.80 -10.14 3.34
N TYR A 491 10.96 -9.25 2.79
CA TYR A 491 11.42 -7.92 2.38
C TYR A 491 11.69 -6.98 3.57
N VAL A 492 11.09 -7.24 4.75
CA VAL A 492 11.38 -6.48 5.97
C VAL A 492 12.77 -6.82 6.54
N ASN A 493 13.17 -8.10 6.57
CA ASN A 493 14.49 -8.52 7.06
C ASN A 493 15.10 -9.64 6.20
N PRO A 494 15.61 -9.34 4.99
CA PRO A 494 16.10 -10.36 4.07
C PRO A 494 17.22 -11.22 4.64
N SER A 495 18.05 -10.64 5.51
CA SER A 495 19.21 -11.27 6.12
C SER A 495 18.88 -12.45 7.05
N MET A 496 17.62 -12.56 7.51
CA MET A 496 17.12 -13.62 8.39
C MET A 496 16.61 -14.86 7.63
N TYR A 497 16.52 -14.79 6.30
CA TYR A 497 15.98 -15.86 5.47
C TYR A 497 17.07 -16.52 4.63
N THR A 498 16.80 -17.78 4.29
CA THR A 498 17.65 -18.61 3.43
C THR A 498 17.59 -18.14 1.97
N SER A 499 18.52 -18.62 1.14
CA SER A 499 18.55 -18.28 -0.29
C SER A 499 17.28 -18.77 -1.01
N LEU A 500 16.78 -19.96 -0.67
CA LEU A 500 15.54 -20.49 -1.26
C LEU A 500 14.31 -19.64 -0.88
N GLU A 501 14.20 -19.22 0.38
CA GLU A 501 13.11 -18.37 0.87
C GLU A 501 13.12 -17.00 0.20
N VAL A 502 14.31 -16.38 0.06
CA VAL A 502 14.46 -15.09 -0.62
C VAL A 502 14.08 -15.19 -2.09
N ILE A 503 14.53 -16.22 -2.80
CA ILE A 503 14.13 -16.45 -4.20
C ILE A 503 12.63 -16.68 -4.30
N ALA A 504 12.05 -17.52 -3.43
CA ALA A 504 10.61 -17.75 -3.39
C ALA A 504 9.83 -16.46 -3.12
N ALA A 505 10.33 -15.56 -2.28
CA ALA A 505 9.71 -14.27 -2.00
C ALA A 505 9.82 -13.29 -3.18
N ILE A 506 10.90 -13.30 -3.97
CA ILE A 506 11.02 -12.46 -5.18
C ILE A 506 9.97 -12.87 -6.22
N TYR A 507 9.86 -14.17 -6.48
CA TYR A 507 8.82 -14.73 -7.36
C TYR A 507 7.42 -14.54 -6.76
N GLY A 508 7.31 -14.66 -5.43
CA GLY A 508 6.10 -14.39 -4.69
C GLY A 508 5.63 -12.94 -4.86
N TYR A 509 6.55 -11.99 -4.77
CA TYR A 509 6.28 -10.57 -4.97
C TYR A 509 5.81 -10.28 -6.39
N GLY A 510 6.43 -10.90 -7.40
CA GLY A 510 5.95 -10.83 -8.78
C GLY A 510 4.48 -11.24 -8.90
N LEU A 511 4.09 -12.36 -8.31
CA LEU A 511 2.70 -12.79 -8.30
C LEU A 511 1.79 -11.89 -7.43
N GLN A 512 2.29 -11.36 -6.32
CA GLN A 512 1.57 -10.43 -5.45
C GLN A 512 1.22 -9.15 -6.19
N ILE A 513 2.21 -8.45 -6.78
CA ILE A 513 1.98 -7.20 -7.52
C ILE A 513 1.07 -7.45 -8.73
N TYR A 514 1.20 -8.59 -9.41
CA TYR A 514 0.29 -8.97 -10.50
C TYR A 514 -1.13 -9.22 -10.00
N GLY A 515 -1.30 -10.05 -8.98
CA GLY A 515 -2.60 -10.49 -8.49
C GLY A 515 -3.38 -9.35 -7.87
N ASP A 516 -2.71 -8.48 -7.12
CA ASP A 516 -3.30 -7.28 -6.54
C ASP A 516 -3.79 -6.32 -7.64
N PHE A 517 -2.92 -5.97 -8.59
CA PHE A 517 -3.26 -4.98 -9.60
C PHE A 517 -4.16 -5.50 -10.72
N SER A 518 -3.89 -6.71 -11.23
CA SER A 518 -4.80 -7.36 -12.17
C SER A 518 -6.14 -7.70 -11.50
N GLY A 519 -6.15 -7.98 -10.21
CA GLY A 519 -7.36 -8.22 -9.43
C GLY A 519 -8.25 -6.99 -9.38
N TYR A 520 -7.69 -5.86 -8.95
CA TYR A 520 -8.37 -4.55 -8.95
C TYR A 520 -8.87 -4.16 -10.33
N SER A 521 -8.03 -4.32 -11.37
CA SER A 521 -8.41 -4.01 -12.75
C SER A 521 -9.57 -4.89 -13.26
N ASP A 522 -9.57 -6.19 -12.96
CA ASP A 522 -10.69 -7.08 -13.34
C ASP A 522 -11.97 -6.68 -12.57
N ILE A 523 -11.90 -6.35 -11.27
CA ILE A 523 -13.06 -5.84 -10.51
C ILE A 523 -13.60 -4.55 -11.12
N ALA A 524 -12.72 -3.58 -11.41
CA ALA A 524 -13.07 -2.31 -12.06
C ALA A 524 -13.81 -2.52 -13.39
N ILE A 525 -13.28 -3.39 -14.26
CA ILE A 525 -13.90 -3.74 -15.54
C ILE A 525 -15.28 -4.37 -15.31
N GLY A 526 -15.39 -5.29 -14.35
CA GLY A 526 -16.65 -5.96 -14.04
C GLY A 526 -17.72 -5.00 -13.53
N VAL A 527 -17.37 -4.11 -12.61
CA VAL A 527 -18.24 -3.07 -12.07
C VAL A 527 -18.69 -2.10 -13.17
N ALA A 528 -17.75 -1.63 -14.01
CA ALA A 528 -18.08 -0.77 -15.12
C ALA A 528 -19.08 -1.42 -16.08
N LEU A 529 -18.93 -2.72 -16.37
CA LEU A 529 -19.87 -3.49 -17.19
C LEU A 529 -21.28 -3.55 -16.57
N LEU A 530 -21.39 -3.72 -15.25
CA LEU A 530 -22.69 -3.68 -14.54
C LEU A 530 -23.36 -2.30 -14.63
N LEU A 531 -22.56 -1.23 -14.74
CA LEU A 531 -23.02 0.15 -14.94
C LEU A 531 -23.19 0.52 -16.43
N GLY A 532 -22.88 -0.41 -17.35
CA GLY A 532 -23.07 -0.26 -18.80
C GLY A 532 -21.89 0.37 -19.54
N PHE A 533 -20.76 0.55 -18.86
CA PHE A 533 -19.53 1.09 -19.40
C PHE A 533 -18.53 -0.02 -19.71
N HIS A 534 -17.68 0.23 -20.71
CA HIS A 534 -16.63 -0.71 -21.11
C HIS A 534 -15.27 -0.09 -20.85
N LEU A 535 -14.51 -0.68 -19.94
CA LEU A 535 -13.13 -0.30 -19.67
C LEU A 535 -12.16 -1.23 -20.42
N ALA A 536 -10.96 -0.73 -20.73
CA ALA A 536 -9.93 -1.49 -21.41
C ALA A 536 -9.28 -2.53 -20.48
N GLU A 537 -8.72 -3.60 -21.03
CA GLU A 537 -7.96 -4.57 -20.24
C GLU A 537 -6.55 -4.03 -19.92
N ASN A 538 -6.12 -4.15 -18.67
CA ASN A 538 -4.78 -3.75 -18.25
C ASN A 538 -3.72 -4.86 -18.35
N PHE A 539 -4.13 -6.14 -18.32
CA PHE A 539 -3.20 -7.26 -18.20
C PHE A 539 -3.54 -8.42 -19.15
N ARG A 540 -2.52 -8.94 -19.83
CA ARG A 540 -2.62 -10.08 -20.76
C ARG A 540 -1.47 -11.07 -20.62
N ARG A 541 -1.49 -11.89 -19.56
CA ARG A 541 -0.45 -12.90 -19.24
C ARG A 541 0.97 -12.32 -19.41
N PRO A 542 1.34 -11.29 -18.65
CA PRO A 542 2.61 -10.57 -18.82
C PRO A 542 3.84 -11.48 -18.63
N TYR A 543 3.80 -12.44 -17.72
CA TYR A 543 4.89 -13.40 -17.49
C TYR A 543 5.08 -14.46 -18.60
N GLN A 544 4.28 -14.41 -19.67
CA GLN A 544 4.47 -15.23 -20.87
C GLN A 544 5.23 -14.48 -21.99
N SER A 545 5.81 -13.31 -21.68
CA SER A 545 6.45 -12.45 -22.68
C SER A 545 7.85 -12.95 -23.02
N ALA A 546 8.19 -12.99 -24.31
CA ALA A 546 9.52 -13.38 -24.78
C ALA A 546 10.47 -12.18 -24.97
N SER A 547 10.03 -10.98 -24.61
CA SER A 547 10.88 -9.79 -24.52
C SER A 547 10.32 -8.73 -23.59
N VAL A 548 11.15 -7.77 -23.19
CA VAL A 548 10.74 -6.66 -22.31
C VAL A 548 9.74 -5.74 -23.02
N SER A 549 9.90 -5.51 -24.32
CA SER A 549 8.92 -4.79 -25.13
C SER A 549 7.57 -5.51 -25.17
N GLU A 550 7.57 -6.84 -25.28
CA GLU A 550 6.33 -7.62 -25.21
C GLU A 550 5.68 -7.56 -23.82
N PHE A 551 6.50 -7.60 -22.76
CA PHE A 551 6.04 -7.46 -21.39
C PHE A 551 5.26 -6.15 -21.20
N TRP A 552 5.78 -5.01 -21.64
CA TRP A 552 5.08 -3.71 -21.55
C TRP A 552 3.84 -3.59 -22.45
N ARG A 553 3.68 -4.45 -23.47
CA ARG A 553 2.43 -4.57 -24.24
C ARG A 553 1.37 -5.42 -23.54
N ARG A 554 1.74 -6.14 -22.46
CA ARG A 554 0.89 -7.08 -21.72
C ARG A 554 0.71 -6.70 -20.24
N TRP A 555 1.55 -5.83 -19.71
CA TRP A 555 1.54 -5.29 -18.35
C TRP A 555 1.08 -3.84 -18.37
N HIS A 556 0.15 -3.48 -17.47
CA HIS A 556 -0.38 -2.12 -17.29
C HIS A 556 -0.64 -1.37 -18.62
N ILE A 557 -1.37 -2.04 -19.52
CA ILE A 557 -1.53 -1.64 -20.93
C ILE A 557 -2.06 -0.21 -21.07
N SER A 558 -2.97 0.24 -20.20
CA SER A 558 -3.51 1.59 -20.25
C SER A 558 -2.44 2.66 -19.99
N LEU A 559 -1.58 2.45 -19.00
CA LEU A 559 -0.49 3.37 -18.65
C LEU A 559 0.54 3.42 -19.77
N GLY A 560 0.95 2.24 -20.28
CA GLY A 560 1.87 2.15 -21.41
C GLY A 560 1.33 2.86 -22.66
N ALA A 561 0.03 2.72 -22.94
CA ALA A 561 -0.61 3.45 -24.04
C ALA A 561 -0.65 4.96 -23.81
N TRP A 562 -0.89 5.41 -22.57
CA TRP A 562 -0.89 6.82 -22.22
C TRP A 562 0.52 7.43 -22.41
N PHE A 563 1.55 6.84 -21.81
CA PHE A 563 2.93 7.31 -21.99
C PHE A 563 3.37 7.31 -23.44
N ARG A 564 3.00 6.28 -24.20
CA ARG A 564 3.28 6.22 -25.64
C ARG A 564 2.64 7.39 -26.39
N ASP A 565 1.36 7.66 -26.16
CA ASP A 565 0.57 8.59 -26.97
C ASP A 565 0.78 10.07 -26.58
N TYR A 566 1.02 10.34 -25.29
CA TYR A 566 1.13 11.71 -24.77
C TYR A 566 2.58 12.14 -24.53
N VAL A 567 3.49 11.22 -24.14
CA VAL A 567 4.91 11.53 -23.89
C VAL A 567 5.79 11.11 -25.07
N TYR A 568 5.90 9.81 -25.36
CA TYR A 568 6.84 9.30 -26.37
C TYR A 568 6.58 9.88 -27.76
N ILE A 569 5.33 9.82 -28.25
CA ILE A 569 4.94 10.41 -29.54
C ILE A 569 5.05 11.94 -29.48
N GLY A 570 4.73 12.56 -28.34
CA GLY A 570 4.88 14.00 -28.12
C GLY A 570 6.32 14.49 -28.30
N LEU A 571 7.31 13.70 -27.89
CA LEU A 571 8.75 13.99 -28.05
C LEU A 571 9.30 13.68 -29.46
N GLY A 572 8.44 13.26 -30.42
CA GLY A 572 8.83 12.88 -31.78
C GLY A 572 8.87 11.37 -32.03
N GLY A 573 8.54 10.55 -31.02
CA GLY A 573 8.38 9.10 -31.14
C GLY A 573 9.61 8.40 -31.71
N SER A 574 9.39 7.51 -32.67
CA SER A 574 10.47 6.83 -33.41
C SER A 574 11.05 7.66 -34.56
N ARG A 575 10.57 8.89 -34.81
CA ARG A 575 11.02 9.72 -35.94
C ARG A 575 12.28 10.52 -35.61
N ARG A 576 12.44 10.95 -34.35
CA ARG A 576 13.58 11.77 -33.90
C ARG A 576 13.99 11.37 -32.48
N ARG A 577 15.30 11.35 -32.20
CA ARG A 577 15.88 11.15 -30.84
C ARG A 577 15.31 9.93 -30.11
N VAL A 578 15.15 8.81 -30.81
CA VAL A 578 14.39 7.64 -30.31
C VAL A 578 14.93 7.10 -28.99
N TYR A 579 16.25 7.01 -28.84
CA TYR A 579 16.89 6.53 -27.62
C TYR A 579 16.60 7.45 -26.43
N LEU A 580 16.72 8.77 -26.62
CA LEU A 580 16.39 9.76 -25.60
C LEU A 580 14.90 9.74 -25.25
N ASN A 581 14.03 9.61 -26.26
CA ASN A 581 12.59 9.56 -26.04
C ASN A 581 12.18 8.33 -25.21
N LEU A 582 12.78 7.16 -25.48
CA LEU A 582 12.57 5.96 -24.66
C LEU A 582 13.09 6.14 -23.23
N LEU A 583 14.28 6.71 -23.07
CA LEU A 583 14.87 7.01 -21.76
C LEU A 583 13.95 7.93 -20.94
N ILE A 584 13.55 9.08 -21.50
CA ILE A 584 12.65 10.03 -20.84
C ILE A 584 11.30 9.37 -20.51
N THR A 585 10.74 8.60 -21.45
CA THR A 585 9.43 7.96 -21.23
C THR A 585 9.48 6.98 -20.06
N MET A 586 10.51 6.12 -19.99
CA MET A 586 10.63 5.15 -18.89
C MET A 586 11.06 5.79 -17.58
N PHE A 587 11.88 6.85 -17.61
CA PHE A 587 12.20 7.65 -16.42
C PHE A 587 10.94 8.28 -15.81
N LEU A 588 10.11 8.94 -16.64
CA LEU A 588 8.85 9.52 -16.18
C LEU A 588 7.83 8.45 -15.76
N ALA A 589 7.84 7.27 -16.39
CA ALA A 589 7.02 6.14 -15.96
C ALA A 589 7.47 5.61 -14.59
N GLY A 590 8.77 5.57 -14.31
CA GLY A 590 9.32 5.26 -13.00
C GLY A 590 8.83 6.26 -11.95
N LEU A 591 9.10 7.55 -12.15
CA LEU A 591 8.64 8.61 -11.24
C LEU A 591 7.13 8.60 -11.02
N TRP A 592 6.34 8.31 -12.06
CA TRP A 592 4.89 8.20 -11.91
C TRP A 592 4.47 7.15 -10.89
N HIS A 593 5.23 6.07 -10.71
CA HIS A 593 4.90 5.04 -9.74
C HIS A 593 5.08 5.52 -8.30
N GLY A 594 6.15 6.26 -7.98
CA GLY A 594 6.37 6.79 -6.64
C GLY A 594 7.53 7.79 -6.57
N ALA A 595 7.61 8.52 -5.46
CA ALA A 595 8.58 9.59 -5.23
C ALA A 595 9.80 9.08 -4.44
N GLY A 596 10.60 8.23 -5.08
CA GLY A 596 11.79 7.64 -4.47
C GLY A 596 12.84 7.23 -5.49
N TRP A 597 14.09 7.13 -5.04
CA TRP A 597 15.22 6.74 -5.90
C TRP A 597 15.09 5.32 -6.46
N ASN A 598 14.46 4.41 -5.72
CA ASN A 598 14.11 3.08 -6.19
C ASN A 598 13.28 3.14 -7.49
N PHE A 599 12.31 4.04 -7.61
CA PHE A 599 11.49 4.21 -8.81
C PHE A 599 12.23 4.85 -9.98
N VAL A 600 13.15 5.77 -9.70
CA VAL A 600 14.06 6.33 -10.71
C VAL A 600 14.93 5.23 -11.30
N ILE A 601 15.60 4.45 -10.43
CA ILE A 601 16.46 3.33 -10.83
C ILE A 601 15.64 2.29 -11.60
N TRP A 602 14.44 1.98 -11.13
CA TRP A 602 13.52 1.07 -11.81
C TRP A 602 13.13 1.55 -13.22
N GLY A 603 12.85 2.83 -13.40
CA GLY A 603 12.54 3.42 -14.70
C GLY A 603 13.73 3.32 -15.65
N LEU A 604 14.93 3.66 -15.16
CA LEU A 604 16.17 3.57 -15.94
C LEU A 604 16.56 2.12 -16.25
N TYR A 605 16.28 1.17 -15.34
CA TYR A 605 16.48 -0.26 -15.55
C TYR A 605 15.70 -0.76 -16.77
N TYR A 606 14.42 -0.43 -16.87
CA TYR A 606 13.62 -0.80 -18.04
C TYR A 606 13.97 0.01 -19.28
N ALA A 607 14.38 1.27 -19.14
CA ALA A 607 14.93 2.04 -20.25
C ALA A 607 16.13 1.30 -20.87
N PHE A 608 17.09 0.87 -20.04
CA PHE A 608 18.25 0.10 -20.48
C PHE A 608 17.86 -1.15 -21.27
N TRP A 609 16.96 -1.98 -20.74
CA TRP A 609 16.55 -3.21 -21.44
C TRP A 609 15.81 -2.95 -22.76
N LEU A 610 14.95 -1.93 -22.82
CA LEU A 610 14.25 -1.56 -24.06
C LEU A 610 15.22 -1.00 -25.11
N LEU A 611 16.23 -0.22 -24.69
CA LEU A 611 17.27 0.27 -25.58
C LEU A 611 18.14 -0.89 -26.09
N LEU A 612 18.54 -1.80 -25.20
CA LEU A 612 19.31 -2.98 -25.55
C LEU A 612 18.56 -3.89 -26.54
N GLU A 613 17.28 -4.17 -26.28
CA GLU A 613 16.43 -4.96 -27.19
C GLU A 613 16.39 -4.35 -28.59
N ARG A 614 16.31 -3.01 -28.67
CA ARG A 614 16.27 -2.26 -29.93
C ARG A 614 17.61 -2.25 -30.65
N VAL A 615 18.72 -2.06 -29.94
CA VAL A 615 20.08 -2.09 -30.51
C VAL A 615 20.39 -3.47 -31.07
N LEU A 616 20.02 -4.52 -30.34
CA LEU A 616 20.22 -5.91 -30.72
C LEU A 616 19.17 -6.43 -31.72
N ARG A 617 18.18 -5.62 -32.10
CA ARG A 617 17.07 -5.97 -33.02
C ARG A 617 16.35 -7.28 -32.66
N LEU A 618 16.24 -7.56 -31.35
CA LEU A 618 15.60 -8.79 -30.83
C LEU A 618 14.09 -8.81 -31.06
N ASP A 619 13.51 -7.67 -31.43
CA ASP A 619 12.12 -7.47 -31.81
C ASP A 619 11.80 -7.96 -33.24
N GLN A 620 12.78 -7.94 -34.15
CA GLN A 620 12.62 -8.28 -35.57
C GLN A 620 12.82 -9.78 -35.87
N THR A 621 13.45 -10.53 -34.96
CA THR A 621 13.83 -11.93 -35.18
C THR A 621 12.79 -12.96 -34.73
N ALA A 622 11.62 -12.53 -34.24
CA ALA A 622 10.66 -13.40 -33.56
C ALA A 622 9.90 -14.37 -34.49
N ALA A 623 9.78 -14.08 -35.79
CA ALA A 623 8.88 -14.80 -36.69
C ALA A 623 9.34 -16.24 -37.07
N HIS A 624 10.61 -16.60 -36.86
CA HIS A 624 11.20 -17.87 -37.33
C HIS A 624 11.96 -18.64 -36.24
N GLN A 625 11.66 -18.40 -34.96
CA GLN A 625 12.40 -19.03 -33.85
C GLN A 625 11.85 -20.42 -33.49
N SER A 626 12.77 -21.36 -33.20
CA SER A 626 12.44 -22.65 -32.61
C SER A 626 11.70 -22.48 -31.27
N ARG A 627 10.81 -23.43 -30.94
CA ARG A 627 10.06 -23.47 -29.68
C ARG A 627 10.96 -23.35 -28.43
N TRP A 628 12.17 -23.89 -28.50
CA TRP A 628 13.15 -23.85 -27.40
C TRP A 628 13.76 -22.46 -27.21
N ILE A 629 14.05 -21.75 -28.30
CA ILE A 629 14.54 -20.36 -28.25
C ILE A 629 13.45 -19.46 -27.68
N HIS A 630 12.20 -19.66 -28.10
CA HIS A 630 11.07 -18.91 -27.53
C HIS A 630 10.92 -19.17 -26.03
N ALA A 631 10.95 -20.44 -25.60
CA ALA A 631 10.86 -20.79 -24.18
C ALA A 631 12.01 -20.17 -23.36
N PHE A 632 13.25 -20.26 -23.86
CA PHE A 632 14.41 -19.61 -23.24
C PHE A 632 14.22 -18.10 -23.10
N ARG A 633 13.75 -17.42 -24.16
CA ARG A 633 13.47 -15.98 -24.12
C ARG A 633 12.39 -15.61 -23.12
N VAL A 634 11.35 -16.43 -22.96
CA VAL A 634 10.32 -16.23 -21.93
C VAL A 634 10.92 -16.34 -20.55
N VAL A 635 11.73 -17.38 -20.28
CA VAL A 635 12.41 -17.55 -19.00
C VAL A 635 13.38 -16.39 -18.71
N LEU A 636 14.17 -15.97 -19.69
CA LEU A 636 15.09 -14.84 -19.56
C LEU A 636 14.34 -13.54 -19.25
N THR A 637 13.29 -13.25 -19.99
CA THR A 637 12.45 -12.06 -19.78
C THR A 637 11.80 -12.08 -18.41
N LEU A 638 11.34 -13.26 -17.95
CA LEU A 638 10.77 -13.43 -16.62
C LEU A 638 11.78 -13.04 -15.53
N HIS A 639 13.02 -13.52 -15.62
CA HIS A 639 14.06 -13.18 -14.65
C HIS A 639 14.43 -11.69 -14.67
N ILE A 640 14.53 -11.08 -15.85
CA ILE A 640 14.72 -9.63 -15.99
C ILE A 640 13.59 -8.88 -15.27
N VAL A 641 12.35 -9.29 -15.51
CA VAL A 641 11.19 -8.67 -14.85
C VAL A 641 11.22 -8.86 -13.33
N MET A 642 11.59 -10.06 -12.84
CA MET A 642 11.72 -10.32 -11.40
C MET A 642 12.80 -9.46 -10.74
N LEU A 643 13.96 -9.27 -11.39
CA LEU A 643 15.00 -8.37 -10.91
C LEU A 643 14.52 -6.91 -10.84
N GLY A 644 13.78 -6.47 -11.86
CA GLY A 644 13.11 -5.17 -11.84
C GLY A 644 12.15 -5.05 -10.64
N TRP A 645 11.41 -6.12 -10.30
CA TRP A 645 10.51 -6.09 -9.15
C TRP A 645 11.20 -6.01 -7.79
N ILE A 646 12.43 -6.49 -7.64
CA ILE A 646 13.21 -6.25 -6.42
C ILE A 646 13.38 -4.74 -6.22
N VAL A 647 13.87 -4.04 -7.24
CA VAL A 647 14.09 -2.58 -7.20
C VAL A 647 12.77 -1.83 -6.97
N PHE A 648 11.66 -2.32 -7.50
CA PHE A 648 10.35 -1.71 -7.30
C PHE A 648 9.85 -1.81 -5.85
N ARG A 649 10.16 -2.90 -5.15
CA ARG A 649 9.63 -3.18 -3.80
C ARG A 649 10.42 -2.52 -2.68
N ILE A 650 11.74 -2.41 -2.82
CA ILE A 650 12.61 -1.90 -1.76
C ILE A 650 12.34 -0.42 -1.48
N SER A 651 12.49 -0.02 -0.21
CA SER A 651 12.47 1.37 0.25
C SER A 651 13.85 2.03 0.23
N ASP A 652 14.92 1.23 0.33
CA ASP A 652 16.30 1.69 0.46
C ASP A 652 17.28 0.73 -0.21
N LEU A 653 18.49 1.24 -0.50
CA LEU A 653 19.52 0.47 -1.19
C LEU A 653 20.22 -0.57 -0.29
N GLU A 654 20.13 -0.45 1.04
CA GLU A 654 20.72 -1.45 1.93
C GLU A 654 19.89 -2.73 1.91
N THR A 655 18.56 -2.64 1.86
CA THR A 655 17.68 -3.79 1.65
C THR A 655 18.01 -4.54 0.35
N LEU A 656 18.30 -3.83 -0.74
CA LEU A 656 18.78 -4.46 -1.99
C LEU A 656 20.06 -5.26 -1.77
N ARG A 657 21.04 -4.67 -1.07
CA ARG A 657 22.32 -5.34 -0.74
C ARG A 657 22.07 -6.59 0.08
N GLN A 658 21.18 -6.55 1.07
CA GLN A 658 20.84 -7.69 1.91
C GLN A 658 20.17 -8.82 1.12
N ILE A 659 19.25 -8.50 0.19
CA ILE A 659 18.63 -9.49 -0.70
C ILE A 659 19.69 -10.18 -1.55
N LEU A 660 20.57 -9.41 -2.21
CA LEU A 660 21.63 -9.95 -3.06
C LEU A 660 22.59 -10.84 -2.26
N ASN A 661 23.02 -10.38 -1.08
CA ASN A 661 23.88 -11.16 -0.20
C ASN A 661 23.21 -12.47 0.23
N SER A 662 21.91 -12.45 0.53
CA SER A 662 21.17 -13.64 0.97
C SER A 662 21.01 -14.68 -0.15
N ILE A 663 20.84 -14.24 -1.41
CA ILE A 663 20.87 -15.14 -2.57
C ILE A 663 22.25 -15.80 -2.72
N MET A 664 23.33 -15.04 -2.51
CA MET A 664 24.71 -15.51 -2.67
C MET A 664 25.21 -16.43 -1.53
N ARG A 665 24.41 -16.63 -0.47
CA ARG A 665 24.73 -17.60 0.60
C ARG A 665 24.54 -19.06 0.17
N PHE A 666 23.78 -19.31 -0.91
CA PHE A 666 23.44 -20.65 -1.40
C PHE A 666 22.85 -21.59 -0.32
N ASP A 667 22.11 -21.04 0.65
CA ASP A 667 21.38 -21.83 1.64
C ASP A 667 20.02 -22.24 1.07
N TRP A 668 19.90 -23.52 0.72
CA TRP A 668 18.69 -24.10 0.13
C TRP A 668 17.73 -24.72 1.14
N ARG A 669 18.02 -24.59 2.44
CA ARG A 669 17.06 -24.96 3.50
C ARG A 669 15.87 -24.00 3.43
N SER A 670 14.74 -24.38 4.00
CA SER A 670 13.55 -23.53 3.95
C SER A 670 12.64 -23.73 5.17
N PRO A 671 13.14 -23.46 6.39
CA PRO A 671 12.38 -23.72 7.63
C PRO A 671 11.08 -22.93 7.72
N ASN A 672 10.98 -21.78 7.05
CA ASN A 672 9.81 -20.90 7.06
C ASN A 672 8.94 -21.03 5.79
N LEU A 673 9.36 -21.84 4.82
CA LEU A 673 8.67 -22.00 3.54
C LEU A 673 7.80 -23.25 3.52
N HIS A 674 6.50 -23.07 3.56
CA HIS A 674 5.56 -24.18 3.48
C HIS A 674 5.44 -24.70 2.04
N ALA A 675 5.39 -26.04 1.88
CA ALA A 675 5.23 -26.69 0.59
C ALA A 675 3.97 -26.22 -0.18
N GLY A 676 2.88 -25.93 0.55
CA GLY A 676 1.66 -25.36 -0.04
C GLY A 676 1.88 -23.98 -0.67
N THR A 677 2.75 -23.14 -0.09
CA THR A 677 3.11 -21.83 -0.64
C THR A 677 3.92 -21.97 -1.92
N LEU A 678 4.91 -22.86 -1.94
CA LEU A 678 5.68 -23.17 -3.15
C LEU A 678 4.78 -23.74 -4.26
N ALA A 679 3.88 -24.66 -3.91
CA ALA A 679 2.92 -25.21 -4.86
C ALA A 679 2.00 -24.13 -5.44
N ALA A 680 1.51 -23.20 -4.61
CA ALA A 680 0.68 -22.08 -5.05
C ALA A 680 1.45 -21.15 -6.02
N ILE A 681 2.70 -20.80 -5.71
CA ILE A 681 3.57 -20.02 -6.59
C ILE A 681 3.76 -20.75 -7.93
N GLY A 682 4.13 -22.02 -7.89
CA GLY A 682 4.35 -22.85 -9.09
C GLY A 682 3.09 -22.95 -9.96
N LEU A 683 1.93 -23.21 -9.36
CA LEU A 683 0.64 -23.28 -10.06
C LEU A 683 0.24 -21.94 -10.68
N ALA A 684 0.51 -20.82 -10.00
CA ALA A 684 0.21 -19.49 -10.52
C ALA A 684 1.08 -19.15 -11.74
N TYR A 685 2.38 -19.46 -11.72
CA TYR A 685 3.23 -19.30 -12.90
C TYR A 685 2.87 -20.28 -14.02
N ALA A 686 2.56 -21.54 -13.70
CA ALA A 686 2.05 -22.49 -14.68
C ALA A 686 0.76 -21.99 -15.34
N TYR A 687 -0.14 -21.37 -14.57
CA TYR A 687 -1.33 -20.73 -15.10
C TYR A 687 -0.97 -19.64 -16.12
N HIS A 688 0.02 -18.78 -15.85
CA HIS A 688 0.46 -17.75 -16.80
C HIS A 688 0.91 -18.31 -18.15
N LEU A 689 1.54 -19.49 -18.15
CA LEU A 689 2.02 -20.16 -19.37
C LEU A 689 0.91 -20.79 -20.22
N THR A 690 -0.33 -20.91 -19.70
CA THR A 690 -1.45 -21.45 -20.49
C THR A 690 -1.89 -20.51 -21.64
N PRO A 691 -2.66 -20.96 -22.64
CA PRO A 691 -3.15 -20.09 -23.72
C PRO A 691 -4.23 -19.08 -23.26
N LEU A 692 -4.24 -17.86 -23.79
CA LEU A 692 -5.28 -16.84 -23.53
C LEU A 692 -6.72 -17.33 -23.81
N SER A 693 -6.87 -18.29 -24.73
CA SER A 693 -8.15 -18.92 -25.05
C SER A 693 -8.79 -19.63 -23.85
N TRP A 694 -8.01 -20.07 -22.85
CA TRP A 694 -8.54 -20.69 -21.64
C TRP A 694 -9.38 -19.71 -20.81
N LYS A 695 -8.87 -18.49 -20.54
CA LYS A 695 -9.63 -17.41 -19.86
C LYS A 695 -10.90 -17.09 -20.64
N ARG A 696 -10.80 -16.98 -21.97
CA ARG A 696 -11.97 -16.71 -22.84
C ARG A 696 -13.01 -17.84 -22.76
N ARG A 697 -12.60 -19.10 -22.81
CA ARG A 697 -13.49 -20.26 -22.72
C ARG A 697 -14.15 -20.36 -21.35
N ALA A 698 -13.41 -20.17 -20.26
CA ALA A 698 -13.96 -20.15 -18.90
C ALA A 698 -15.05 -19.09 -18.76
N ARG A 699 -14.78 -17.87 -19.23
CA ARG A 699 -15.76 -16.77 -19.26
C ARG A 699 -17.00 -17.13 -20.08
N LEU A 700 -16.82 -17.67 -21.29
CA LEU A 700 -17.95 -18.06 -22.15
C LEU A 700 -18.79 -19.19 -21.56
N ARG A 701 -18.15 -20.15 -20.87
CA ARG A 701 -18.86 -21.22 -20.14
C ARG A 701 -19.68 -20.63 -18.99
N PHE A 702 -19.11 -19.74 -18.18
CA PHE A 702 -19.81 -19.08 -17.09
C PHE A 702 -21.06 -18.32 -17.56
N ILE A 703 -20.95 -17.57 -18.67
CA ILE A 703 -22.08 -16.83 -19.26
C ILE A 703 -23.23 -17.75 -19.72
N ARG A 704 -22.92 -18.99 -20.10
CA ARG A 704 -23.92 -19.97 -20.56
C ARG A 704 -24.64 -20.66 -19.40
N LEU A 705 -24.12 -20.56 -18.18
CA LEU A 705 -24.78 -21.12 -17.00
C LEU A 705 -26.08 -20.36 -16.71
N SER A 706 -27.06 -21.06 -16.15
CA SER A 706 -28.27 -20.41 -15.62
C SER A 706 -27.93 -19.46 -14.47
N PRO A 707 -28.76 -18.44 -14.18
CA PRO A 707 -28.53 -17.52 -13.06
C PRO A 707 -28.32 -18.20 -11.72
N TRP A 708 -29.06 -19.29 -11.44
CA TRP A 708 -28.92 -20.08 -10.21
C TRP A 708 -27.56 -20.78 -10.10
N GLN A 709 -27.07 -21.35 -11.21
CA GLN A 709 -25.73 -21.95 -11.25
C GLN A 709 -24.63 -20.90 -11.07
N GLN A 710 -24.79 -19.72 -11.67
CA GLN A 710 -23.86 -18.61 -11.46
C GLN A 710 -23.85 -18.18 -9.99
N ALA A 711 -25.03 -18.02 -9.37
CA ALA A 711 -25.17 -17.67 -7.96
C ALA A 711 -24.52 -18.71 -7.04
N LEU A 712 -24.74 -20.01 -7.29
CA LEU A 712 -24.10 -21.08 -6.52
C LEU A 712 -22.57 -21.01 -6.61
N LEU A 713 -22.00 -20.84 -7.81
CA LEU A 713 -20.55 -20.67 -7.98
C LEU A 713 -20.02 -19.45 -7.23
N CYS A 714 -20.76 -18.32 -7.28
CA CYS A 714 -20.41 -17.11 -6.56
C CYS A 714 -20.45 -17.33 -5.03
N ILE A 715 -21.48 -18.00 -4.51
CA ILE A 715 -21.59 -18.32 -3.07
C ILE A 715 -20.43 -19.21 -2.64
N MET A 716 -20.12 -20.28 -3.40
CA MET A 716 -18.97 -21.13 -3.10
C MET A 716 -17.65 -20.36 -3.13
N ALA A 717 -17.49 -19.43 -4.08
CA ALA A 717 -16.32 -18.56 -4.13
C ALA A 717 -16.25 -17.63 -2.90
N VAL A 718 -17.36 -17.04 -2.47
CA VAL A 718 -17.41 -16.24 -1.23
C VAL A 718 -17.04 -17.08 0.00
N LEU A 719 -17.58 -18.29 0.14
CA LEU A 719 -17.26 -19.18 1.25
C LEU A 719 -15.78 -19.57 1.27
N LEU A 720 -15.21 -19.85 0.07
CA LEU A 720 -13.78 -20.10 -0.07
C LEU A 720 -12.97 -18.85 0.32
N PHE A 721 -13.38 -17.66 -0.12
CA PHE A 721 -12.72 -16.41 0.22
C PHE A 721 -12.75 -16.13 1.71
N MET A 722 -13.88 -16.32 2.38
CA MET A 722 -13.98 -16.19 3.84
C MET A 722 -13.03 -17.12 4.60
N ARG A 723 -12.68 -18.26 4.02
CA ARG A 723 -11.70 -19.20 4.59
C ARG A 723 -10.24 -18.83 4.26
N MET A 724 -10.02 -18.10 3.16
CA MET A 724 -8.68 -17.67 2.71
C MET A 724 -8.29 -16.28 3.22
N THR A 725 -9.25 -15.44 3.61
CA THR A 725 -8.99 -14.08 4.09
C THR A 725 -8.24 -14.10 5.41
N VAL A 726 -7.18 -13.31 5.47
CA VAL A 726 -6.59 -12.80 6.71
C VAL A 726 -7.61 -11.87 7.36
N ASP A 727 -7.69 -11.81 8.70
CA ASP A 727 -8.70 -11.04 9.44
C ASP A 727 -8.73 -9.53 9.12
N THR A 728 -7.74 -9.04 8.36
CA THR A 728 -7.60 -7.64 7.95
C THR A 728 -7.66 -7.46 6.43
N VAL A 729 -8.41 -6.46 5.99
CA VAL A 729 -8.47 -6.05 4.58
C VAL A 729 -7.17 -5.31 4.24
N THR A 730 -6.34 -5.89 3.39
CA THR A 730 -5.10 -5.26 2.92
C THR A 730 -5.41 -4.23 1.82
N PRO A 731 -4.92 -2.98 1.96
CA PRO A 731 -5.05 -1.98 0.92
C PRO A 731 -4.42 -2.41 -0.41
N PHE A 732 -4.78 -1.70 -1.48
CA PHE A 732 -4.14 -1.83 -2.79
C PHE A 732 -2.64 -1.53 -2.67
N ILE A 733 -1.79 -2.34 -3.31
CA ILE A 733 -0.32 -2.32 -3.10
C ILE A 733 0.30 -0.97 -3.47
N TYR A 734 -0.28 -0.26 -4.44
CA TYR A 734 0.21 1.06 -4.84
C TYR A 734 -0.09 2.19 -3.86
N PHE A 735 -0.95 1.97 -2.87
CA PHE A 735 -1.13 2.96 -1.80
C PHE A 735 0.04 2.98 -0.82
N GLN A 736 1.00 2.05 -0.97
CA GLN A 736 2.23 2.02 -0.19
C GLN A 736 3.35 2.86 -0.82
N PHE A 737 3.14 3.42 -2.02
CA PHE A 737 4.12 4.17 -2.81
C PHE A 737 3.56 5.56 -3.18
#